data_AF-A0A2A2Y9F5-F1
#
_entry.id   AF-A0A2A2Y9F5-F1
#
_cell.length_a   1.000
_cell.length_b   1.000
_cell.length_c   1.000
_cell.angle_alpha   90.00
_cell.angle_beta   90.00
_cell.angle_gamma   90.00
#
_symmetry.space_group_name_H-M   'P 1'
#
loop_
_entity.id
_entity.type
_entity.pdbx_description
1 polymer ?
#
loop_
_entity_poly.entity_id
_entity_poly.type
_entity_poly.pdbx_seq_one_letter_code
_entity_poly.pdbx_strand_id
1 'polypeptide(L)'
;MDDLFFLQPLTTSQPTADAAMRVRELHEFLHYHNDLYYQKATPEITDAEYDQVYRELEELEKKHPKLLYPNSPTQRIGEKPLDSFSQVNHLVPMLSIDDVFELKDAPVAEQELIDFYRRLQKNLAQEEIPVTVEPKIDGVAVTLVYRNGSLDYAATRGDGQTGDDVTQNVRTIRNVPAFLVDSSVRPNVQLALNEILPYVNRHESILTRSTTSQSTSQSLLGRLKNDLKTSHGDDVQERLRQEAESILEWATDSHRLIEPERIFAIVREWKELGGQSEHTVFHIEKLARVVKFTLPPFFGAQGASAYLKNIEYSNSLFGDDIQLHGVINTQIGPSLVTSQPYVEGKVPSSEEICNWFQANGYNEIGYNRWKHSIRGTEIADAHCGNLIKTKDDELVPIDLQVIDIGDVKTTRSVPILLEVRGEIFMPNEAFAAMNAERDEAGLPTFANPRNATAGTVKQLDPKIVAQRPLAFLAHGLGAYEGLELTTESDFHDLLDALSIPRNQPLIHARNLTEMLDAVARINHERHQLDYGTDGAVIKVLDREQRATLGFTSRAPRWAAAYKFLPEQKETTLHSITVQVGRTGVLTPVAELEPVLVSGTTVARATLHNQDEISKKDIRLGATVLIEKAGEIIPAVVKVIRYPEGALPFSLYDFVEGKCPSCSGPISQESGFVAWRCTNFACPAQAVTSISHFASRKALDITSLGESVAEALVRHNLCLSPLDLFSLTLDQLSPLNLGSESDPRRFGEKNAQKILDGLQTARSKPLNRWIYAMGIRNIGESAARELSRLHQSLGELSQSEILRELRADTRADAKKKNPILQSYGITGDVGAVAAESILSFFELGAGRYVLDKLKEHGIDPQSENYLPRLEDVDLSSLPLAGKTFVITGTLSAPRDDYKKIIESKGGKVSGSISASTHYLLSGEGGGSKRDKAIALGVTVLDEASLQAMIA
;
A
#
# COMPACT_ATOMS: atom_id res chain seq x y z
N MET A 1 61.97 22.24 53.35
CA MET A 1 62.56 21.33 52.35
C MET A 1 62.04 21.75 50.99
N ASP A 2 62.58 22.88 50.56
CA ASP A 2 63.36 23.07 49.34
C ASP A 2 62.72 22.69 48.00
N ASP A 3 62.17 23.71 47.34
CA ASP A 3 62.79 24.39 46.19
C ASP A 3 63.34 23.56 45.00
N LEU A 4 62.74 23.86 43.84
CA LEU A 4 63.38 24.51 42.68
C LEU A 4 63.90 23.70 41.45
N PHE A 5 63.56 24.33 40.31
CA PHE A 5 64.06 24.30 38.92
C PHE A 5 63.54 23.21 37.94
N PHE A 6 62.90 23.45 36.77
CA PHE A 6 62.86 24.47 35.67
C PHE A 6 63.44 23.90 34.34
N LEU A 7 62.61 23.82 33.28
CA LEU A 7 62.76 24.42 31.93
C LEU A 7 62.18 23.61 30.75
N GLN A 8 61.38 24.32 29.95
CA GLN A 8 60.69 24.08 28.64
C GLN A 8 61.67 23.90 27.43
N PRO A 9 61.29 23.56 26.15
CA PRO A 9 60.07 24.02 25.43
C PRO A 9 59.35 23.11 24.39
N LEU A 10 58.13 23.59 24.07
CA LEU A 10 57.16 23.34 23.00
C LEU A 10 57.61 22.59 21.72
N THR A 11 56.80 21.63 21.26
CA THR A 11 56.28 21.60 19.88
C THR A 11 55.11 20.61 19.69
N THR A 12 54.10 21.07 18.95
CA THR A 12 52.85 20.42 18.51
C THR A 12 51.78 20.21 19.58
N SER A 13 50.75 21.06 19.50
CA SER A 13 49.50 21.00 20.25
C SER A 13 48.90 19.59 20.23
N GLN A 14 48.80 18.99 21.42
CA GLN A 14 47.86 17.92 21.69
C GLN A 14 46.44 18.51 21.72
N PRO A 15 45.43 17.84 21.15
CA PRO A 15 44.04 18.23 21.40
C PRO A 15 43.79 18.11 22.91
N THR A 16 43.15 19.13 23.48
CA THR A 16 42.77 19.17 24.89
C THR A 16 41.96 17.91 25.24
N ALA A 17 42.16 17.37 26.45
CA ALA A 17 41.46 16.16 26.91
C ALA A 17 39.92 16.25 26.75
N ASP A 18 39.37 17.47 26.81
CA ASP A 18 37.95 17.78 26.54
C ASP A 18 37.50 17.45 25.11
N ALA A 19 38.25 17.83 24.08
CA ALA A 19 37.83 17.64 22.69
C ALA A 19 37.82 16.14 22.30
N ALA A 20 38.81 15.38 22.77
CA ALA A 20 38.90 13.94 22.54
C ALA A 20 37.87 13.13 23.35
N MET A 21 37.41 13.65 24.48
CA MET A 21 36.32 13.07 25.27
C MET A 21 34.97 13.37 24.59
N ARG A 22 34.76 14.62 24.18
CA ARG A 22 33.54 15.04 23.47
C ARG A 22 33.34 14.31 22.15
N VAL A 23 34.40 14.15 21.34
CA VAL A 23 34.32 13.36 20.09
C VAL A 23 33.88 11.91 20.37
N ARG A 24 34.33 11.28 21.46
CA ARG A 24 33.91 9.92 21.84
C ARG A 24 32.45 9.86 22.26
N GLU A 25 32.00 10.80 23.09
CA GLU A 25 30.59 10.90 23.49
C GLU A 25 29.68 11.07 22.27
N LEU A 26 30.05 11.96 21.34
CA LEU A 26 29.31 12.20 20.11
C LEU A 26 29.29 10.96 19.20
N HIS A 27 30.40 10.22 19.11
CA HIS A 27 30.46 8.93 18.38
C HIS A 27 29.49 7.91 18.97
N GLU A 28 29.52 7.67 20.28
CA GLU A 28 28.65 6.70 20.95
C GLU A 28 27.18 7.08 20.80
N PHE A 29 26.85 8.35 20.99
CA PHE A 29 25.49 8.88 20.84
C PHE A 29 24.96 8.69 19.41
N LEU A 30 25.72 9.12 18.39
CA LEU A 30 25.30 8.98 16.99
C LEU A 30 25.21 7.52 16.56
N HIS A 31 26.07 6.64 17.07
CA HIS A 31 25.97 5.20 16.81
C HIS A 31 24.71 4.58 17.41
N TYR A 32 24.40 4.88 18.67
CA TYR A 32 23.18 4.40 19.31
C TYR A 32 21.93 4.87 18.57
N HIS A 33 21.86 6.15 18.20
CA HIS A 33 20.70 6.69 17.50
C HIS A 33 20.62 6.27 16.03
N ASN A 34 21.75 5.98 15.36
CA ASN A 34 21.74 5.36 14.03
C ASN A 34 21.11 3.96 14.08
N ASP A 35 21.43 3.15 15.09
CA ASP A 35 20.87 1.81 15.26
C ASP A 35 19.35 1.87 15.47
N LEU A 36 18.89 2.77 16.33
CA LEU A 36 17.46 3.01 16.55
C LEU A 36 16.74 3.47 15.27
N TYR A 37 17.38 4.34 14.49
CA TYR A 37 16.80 4.96 13.30
C TYR A 37 16.78 3.99 12.10
N TYR A 38 17.93 3.39 11.76
CA TYR A 38 18.09 2.58 10.55
C TYR A 38 17.76 1.09 10.73
N GLN A 39 18.03 0.48 11.89
CA GLN A 39 17.75 -0.93 12.14
C GLN A 39 16.40 -1.15 12.80
N LYS A 40 16.08 -0.40 13.86
CA LYS A 40 14.87 -0.62 14.65
C LYS A 40 13.66 0.19 14.17
N ALA A 41 13.87 1.24 13.37
CA ALA A 41 12.83 2.17 12.93
C ALA A 41 12.02 2.77 14.10
N THR A 42 12.68 3.00 15.24
CA THR A 42 12.12 3.55 16.47
C THR A 42 13.04 4.62 17.04
N PRO A 43 13.19 5.78 16.37
CA PRO A 43 14.09 6.82 16.85
C PRO A 43 13.59 7.42 18.17
N GLU A 44 14.52 7.72 19.07
CA GLU A 44 14.26 8.37 20.35
C GLU A 44 14.44 9.89 20.29
N ILE A 45 15.18 10.39 19.31
CA ILE A 45 15.47 11.81 19.07
C ILE A 45 14.95 12.23 17.69
N THR A 46 14.73 13.52 17.52
CA THR A 46 14.33 14.11 16.23
C THR A 46 15.51 14.19 15.25
N ASP A 47 15.21 14.24 13.95
CA ASP A 47 16.22 14.39 12.89
C ASP A 47 17.02 15.69 13.06
N ALA A 48 16.38 16.76 13.54
CA ALA A 48 17.05 18.03 13.83
C ALA A 48 18.06 17.94 14.99
N GLU A 49 17.71 17.22 16.06
CA GLU A 49 18.62 16.96 17.19
C GLU A 49 19.80 16.09 16.74
N TYR A 50 19.53 15.06 15.94
CA TYR A 50 20.58 14.24 15.33
C TYR A 50 21.55 15.08 14.50
N ASP A 51 21.02 15.91 13.60
CA ASP A 51 21.82 16.77 12.71
C ASP A 51 22.68 17.77 13.48
N GLN A 52 22.17 18.31 14.60
CA GLN A 52 22.92 19.23 15.46
C GLN A 52 24.15 18.52 16.08
N VAL A 53 23.94 17.32 16.62
CA VAL A 53 25.01 16.51 17.21
C VAL A 53 26.02 16.07 16.15
N TYR A 54 25.53 15.70 14.96
CA TYR A 54 26.37 15.34 13.82
C TYR A 54 27.24 16.52 13.35
N ARG A 55 26.69 17.74 13.26
CA ARG A 55 27.46 18.96 12.93
C ARG A 55 28.52 19.28 13.97
N GLU A 56 28.19 19.15 15.26
CA GLU A 56 29.17 19.35 16.33
C GLU A 56 30.37 18.42 16.16
N LEU A 57 30.12 17.14 15.86
CA LEU A 57 31.17 16.17 15.58
C LEU A 57 32.00 16.56 14.35
N GLU A 58 31.34 16.92 13.26
CA GLU A 58 32.01 17.29 12.01
C GLU A 58 32.91 18.53 12.19
N GLU A 59 32.43 19.54 12.93
CA GLU A 59 33.24 20.72 13.27
C GLU A 59 34.46 20.38 14.13
N LEU A 60 34.28 19.53 15.14
CA LEU A 60 35.36 19.10 16.03
C LEU A 60 36.42 18.31 15.26
N GLU A 61 36.01 17.43 14.35
CA GLU A 61 36.92 16.67 13.49
C GLU A 61 37.65 17.57 12.47
N LYS A 62 36.98 18.59 11.91
CA LYS A 62 37.61 19.62 11.07
C LYS A 62 38.64 20.44 11.85
N LYS A 63 38.33 20.86 13.08
CA LYS A 63 39.23 21.64 13.95
C LYS A 63 40.39 20.79 14.50
N HIS A 64 40.19 19.47 14.65
CA HIS A 64 41.18 18.53 15.16
C HIS A 64 41.37 17.31 14.25
N PRO A 65 42.05 17.44 13.09
CA PRO A 65 42.18 16.35 12.11
C PRO A 65 42.85 15.07 12.64
N LYS A 66 43.60 15.15 13.75
CA LYS A 66 44.22 13.99 14.42
C LYS A 66 43.21 13.10 15.16
N LEU A 67 42.00 13.60 15.44
CA LEU A 67 40.91 12.87 16.09
C LEU A 67 39.97 12.19 15.09
N LEU A 68 40.11 12.50 13.79
CA LEU A 68 39.36 11.85 12.73
C LEU A 68 39.82 10.40 12.57
N TYR A 69 38.91 9.45 12.74
CA TYR A 69 39.17 8.02 12.61
C TYR A 69 38.31 7.41 11.48
N PRO A 70 38.78 6.41 10.71
CA PRO A 70 38.06 5.87 9.55
C PRO A 70 36.67 5.29 9.82
N ASN A 71 36.37 4.93 11.07
CA ASN A 71 35.05 4.43 11.47
C ASN A 71 34.13 5.50 12.08
N SER A 72 34.53 6.78 12.06
CA SER A 72 33.68 7.87 12.53
C SER A 72 32.33 7.90 11.78
N PRO A 73 31.21 8.23 12.44
CA PRO A 73 29.93 8.49 11.79
C PRO A 73 30.02 9.50 10.62
N THR A 74 30.99 10.41 10.63
CA THR A 74 31.21 11.38 9.53
C THR A 74 31.87 10.76 8.30
N GLN A 75 32.51 9.59 8.46
CA GLN A 75 33.23 8.88 7.40
C GLN A 75 32.44 7.69 6.83
N ARG A 76 31.31 7.33 7.44
CA ARG A 76 30.48 6.17 7.07
C ARG A 76 29.21 6.57 6.32
N ILE A 77 28.65 5.62 5.57
CA ILE A 77 27.41 5.75 4.79
C ILE A 77 26.43 4.69 5.29
N GLY A 78 25.27 5.10 5.80
CA GLY A 78 24.23 4.17 6.28
C GLY A 78 24.67 3.21 7.40
N GLU A 79 24.03 2.04 7.49
CA GLU A 79 24.30 1.01 8.51
C GLU A 79 24.43 -0.38 7.90
N LYS A 80 24.98 -1.32 8.68
CA LYS A 80 25.13 -2.72 8.25
C LYS A 80 23.77 -3.34 7.88
N PRO A 81 23.70 -4.14 6.79
CA PRO A 81 22.50 -4.89 6.46
C PRO A 81 22.10 -5.88 7.57
N LEU A 82 20.82 -6.23 7.66
CA LEU A 82 20.27 -7.10 8.69
C LEU A 82 20.61 -8.57 8.41
N ASP A 83 21.01 -9.33 9.45
CA ASP A 83 21.30 -10.77 9.34
C ASP A 83 20.11 -11.62 8.86
N SER A 84 18.89 -11.08 8.97
CA SER A 84 17.64 -11.77 8.61
C SER A 84 17.29 -11.69 7.12
N PHE A 85 17.98 -10.84 6.34
CA PHE A 85 17.79 -10.68 4.91
C PHE A 85 19.03 -11.17 4.15
N SER A 86 18.85 -11.65 2.92
CA SER A 86 19.98 -11.88 2.01
C SER A 86 20.62 -10.55 1.64
N GLN A 87 21.94 -10.53 1.54
CA GLN A 87 22.70 -9.31 1.24
C GLN A 87 23.14 -9.28 -0.22
N VAL A 88 23.10 -8.10 -0.85
CA VAL A 88 23.50 -7.90 -2.24
C VAL A 88 24.51 -6.77 -2.33
N ASN A 89 25.60 -7.00 -3.07
CA ASN A 89 26.56 -5.96 -3.40
C ASN A 89 26.00 -5.06 -4.49
N HIS A 90 26.07 -3.75 -4.29
CA HIS A 90 25.66 -2.77 -5.30
C HIS A 90 26.63 -2.77 -6.49
N LEU A 91 26.10 -2.67 -7.72
CA LEU A 91 26.92 -2.62 -8.94
C LEU A 91 27.79 -1.36 -8.97
N VAL A 92 27.24 -0.26 -8.48
CA VAL A 92 27.94 0.99 -8.21
C VAL A 92 27.68 1.35 -6.74
N PRO A 93 28.65 1.84 -5.95
CA PRO A 93 28.38 2.26 -4.58
C PRO A 93 27.24 3.29 -4.47
N MET A 94 26.35 3.09 -3.51
CA MET A 94 25.30 4.04 -3.12
C MET A 94 25.84 4.99 -2.07
N LEU A 95 26.15 6.22 -2.49
CA LEU A 95 26.73 7.24 -1.62
C LEU A 95 25.65 8.07 -0.90
N SER A 96 26.05 8.79 0.15
CA SER A 96 25.23 9.86 0.72
C SER A 96 25.33 11.12 -0.13
N ILE A 97 24.47 12.10 0.11
CA ILE A 97 24.68 13.48 -0.32
C ILE A 97 25.18 14.26 0.90
N ASP A 98 26.03 15.27 0.66
CA ASP A 98 26.47 16.19 1.71
C ASP A 98 25.35 17.18 2.02
N ASP A 99 25.02 17.29 3.31
CA ASP A 99 24.01 18.22 3.79
C ASP A 99 24.57 19.65 3.84
N VAL A 100 23.73 20.58 3.41
CA VAL A 100 23.91 22.02 3.46
C VAL A 100 22.69 22.56 4.18
N PHE A 101 22.88 23.45 5.15
CA PHE A 101 21.79 23.82 6.04
C PHE A 101 21.39 25.28 5.89
N GLU A 102 20.09 25.51 6.04
CA GLU A 102 19.57 26.84 6.28
C GLU A 102 20.07 27.37 7.64
N LEU A 103 20.62 28.59 7.64
CA LEU A 103 21.24 29.21 8.81
C LEU A 103 20.27 30.15 9.50
N LYS A 104 19.88 29.81 10.74
CA LYS A 104 18.90 30.58 11.54
C LYS A 104 19.40 31.97 11.99
N ASP A 105 20.69 32.10 12.26
CA ASP A 105 21.31 33.31 12.85
C ASP A 105 22.35 33.98 11.94
N ALA A 106 22.39 33.64 10.65
CA ALA A 106 23.32 34.23 9.69
C ALA A 106 22.72 35.45 8.97
N PRO A 107 23.55 36.37 8.45
CA PRO A 107 23.07 37.48 7.62
C PRO A 107 22.34 37.05 6.34
N VAL A 108 22.65 35.85 5.83
CA VAL A 108 22.02 35.23 4.66
C VAL A 108 21.73 33.77 5.02
N ALA A 109 20.46 33.37 4.97
CA ALA A 109 20.01 32.03 5.42
C ALA A 109 20.57 30.92 4.52
N GLU A 110 20.80 31.21 3.24
CA GLU A 110 21.28 30.30 2.20
C GLU A 110 22.81 30.34 2.04
N GLN A 111 23.56 30.91 3.00
CA GLN A 111 25.01 31.15 2.84
C GLN A 111 25.80 29.88 2.52
N GLU A 112 25.50 28.75 3.17
CA GLU A 112 26.20 27.49 2.89
C GLU A 112 25.90 26.97 1.47
N LEU A 113 24.70 27.23 0.94
CA LEU A 113 24.29 26.85 -0.42
C LEU A 113 24.99 27.73 -1.47
N ILE A 114 25.14 29.02 -1.19
CA ILE A 114 25.94 29.94 -2.01
C ILE A 114 27.40 29.47 -2.06
N ASP A 115 27.96 29.04 -0.93
CA ASP A 115 29.35 28.58 -0.86
C ASP A 115 29.54 27.22 -1.55
N PHE A 116 28.53 26.34 -1.56
CA PHE A 116 28.50 25.17 -2.43
C PHE A 116 28.59 25.57 -3.91
N TYR A 117 27.72 26.45 -4.40
CA TYR A 117 27.71 26.85 -5.80
C TYR A 117 29.03 27.53 -6.22
N ARG A 118 29.60 28.38 -5.37
CA ARG A 118 30.92 29.01 -5.62
C ARG A 118 32.05 27.99 -5.72
N ARG A 119 31.99 26.90 -4.95
CA ARG A 119 32.97 25.79 -5.08
C ARG A 119 32.84 25.10 -6.44
N LEU A 120 31.62 24.94 -6.98
CA LEU A 120 31.41 24.41 -8.33
C LEU A 120 32.05 25.31 -9.38
N GLN A 121 31.74 26.61 -9.36
CA GLN A 121 32.31 27.60 -10.29
C GLN A 121 33.85 27.56 -10.30
N LYS A 122 34.45 27.53 -9.11
CA LYS A 122 35.91 27.48 -8.96
C LYS A 122 36.52 26.20 -9.52
N ASN A 123 35.90 25.04 -9.26
CA ASN A 123 36.45 23.75 -9.67
C ASN A 123 36.24 23.46 -11.16
N LEU A 124 35.17 23.97 -11.75
CA LEU A 124 34.88 23.84 -13.19
C LEU A 124 35.43 24.99 -14.04
N ALA A 125 35.95 26.05 -13.40
CA ALA A 125 36.43 27.27 -14.05
C ALA A 125 35.38 27.92 -14.97
N GLN A 126 34.12 27.96 -14.52
CA GLN A 126 32.97 28.49 -15.24
C GLN A 126 32.15 29.41 -14.33
N GLU A 127 31.60 30.49 -14.89
CA GLU A 127 30.76 31.44 -14.14
C GLU A 127 29.32 30.92 -13.96
N GLU A 128 28.77 30.27 -14.98
CA GLU A 128 27.42 29.71 -14.95
C GLU A 128 27.51 28.18 -15.00
N ILE A 129 26.98 27.53 -13.97
CA ILE A 129 26.92 26.08 -13.83
C ILE A 129 25.45 25.69 -13.83
N PRO A 130 24.94 25.13 -14.93
CA PRO A 130 23.58 24.61 -14.97
C PRO A 130 23.40 23.48 -13.94
N VAL A 131 22.35 23.60 -13.13
CA VAL A 131 21.96 22.62 -12.11
C VAL A 131 20.48 22.27 -12.24
N THR A 132 20.11 21.12 -11.71
CA THR A 132 18.74 20.72 -11.44
C THR A 132 18.46 20.79 -9.94
N VAL A 133 17.26 21.25 -9.58
CA VAL A 133 16.76 21.30 -8.21
C VAL A 133 15.48 20.47 -8.12
N GLU A 134 15.42 19.56 -7.16
CA GLU A 134 14.30 18.64 -6.93
C GLU A 134 14.00 18.50 -5.42
N PRO A 135 12.78 18.12 -5.01
CA PRO A 135 12.47 17.86 -3.59
C PRO A 135 13.34 16.75 -3.00
N LYS A 136 13.73 16.89 -1.72
CA LYS A 136 14.42 15.83 -0.99
C LYS A 136 13.39 14.91 -0.33
N ILE A 137 13.09 13.80 -0.97
CA ILE A 137 12.09 12.83 -0.51
C ILE A 137 12.49 12.26 0.85
N ASP A 138 11.58 12.33 1.83
CA ASP A 138 11.78 11.74 3.15
C ASP A 138 11.32 10.26 3.18
N GLY A 139 12.19 9.38 2.69
CA GLY A 139 11.91 7.96 2.52
C GLY A 139 13.09 7.04 2.84
N VAL A 140 13.11 5.90 2.18
CA VAL A 140 14.17 4.89 2.26
C VAL A 140 14.78 4.65 0.89
N ALA A 141 16.05 5.01 0.75
CA ALA A 141 16.83 4.76 -0.45
C ALA A 141 16.86 3.27 -0.83
N VAL A 142 16.51 3.00 -2.08
CA VAL A 142 16.54 1.69 -2.71
C VAL A 142 17.21 1.79 -4.09
N THR A 143 17.85 0.71 -4.50
CA THR A 143 18.26 0.50 -5.89
C THR A 143 17.39 -0.55 -6.54
N LEU A 144 16.94 -0.29 -7.76
CA LEU A 144 16.19 -1.20 -8.62
C LEU A 144 17.07 -1.57 -9.81
N VAL A 145 17.44 -2.84 -9.94
CA VAL A 145 18.27 -3.31 -11.06
C VAL A 145 17.39 -4.02 -12.06
N TYR A 146 17.34 -3.48 -13.28
CA TYR A 146 16.66 -4.07 -14.42
C TYR A 146 17.68 -4.66 -15.38
N ARG A 147 17.43 -5.90 -15.83
CA ARG A 147 18.20 -6.56 -16.88
C ARG A 147 17.27 -6.95 -18.02
N ASN A 148 17.59 -6.47 -19.22
CA ASN A 148 16.76 -6.67 -20.41
C ASN A 148 15.28 -6.33 -20.15
N GLY A 149 15.05 -5.25 -19.42
CA GLY A 149 13.72 -4.78 -19.04
C GLY A 149 13.02 -5.50 -17.89
N SER A 150 13.52 -6.63 -17.38
CA SER A 150 12.92 -7.27 -16.20
C SER A 150 13.58 -6.79 -14.92
N LEU A 151 12.79 -6.53 -13.86
CA LEU A 151 13.32 -6.27 -12.53
C LEU A 151 14.03 -7.53 -12.00
N ASP A 152 15.36 -7.48 -11.98
CA ASP A 152 16.24 -8.57 -11.54
C ASP A 152 16.20 -8.65 -10.01
N TYR A 153 16.64 -7.58 -9.34
CA TYR A 153 16.58 -7.46 -7.89
C TYR A 153 16.39 -6.00 -7.44
N ALA A 154 16.01 -5.83 -6.18
CA ALA A 154 16.02 -4.55 -5.49
C ALA A 154 16.73 -4.67 -4.14
N ALA A 155 17.53 -3.67 -3.80
CA ALA A 155 18.29 -3.67 -2.54
C ALA A 155 18.20 -2.33 -1.82
N THR A 156 18.15 -2.36 -0.49
CA THR A 156 18.27 -1.15 0.34
C THR A 156 19.68 -0.57 0.24
N ARG A 157 19.89 0.69 0.64
CA ARG A 157 21.24 1.29 0.65
C ARG A 157 22.26 0.49 1.48
N GLY A 158 21.86 -0.01 2.65
CA GLY A 158 22.75 -0.62 3.64
C GLY A 158 23.95 0.29 3.98
N ASP A 159 25.17 -0.24 3.86
CA ASP A 159 26.42 0.49 4.14
C ASP A 159 26.96 1.28 2.92
N GLY A 160 26.16 1.35 1.85
CA GLY A 160 26.51 1.97 0.58
C GLY A 160 27.29 1.06 -0.37
N GLN A 161 27.87 -0.04 0.10
CA GLN A 161 28.49 -1.06 -0.75
C GLN A 161 27.62 -2.32 -0.84
N THR A 162 26.98 -2.69 0.27
CA THR A 162 26.12 -3.85 0.43
C THR A 162 24.77 -3.42 1.01
N GLY A 163 23.69 -3.94 0.44
CA GLY A 163 22.31 -3.70 0.86
C GLY A 163 21.55 -4.97 1.24
N ASP A 164 20.41 -4.80 1.90
CA ASP A 164 19.45 -5.88 2.12
C ASP A 164 18.67 -6.13 0.82
N ASP A 165 18.58 -7.39 0.37
CA ASP A 165 17.69 -7.80 -0.71
C ASP A 165 16.23 -7.66 -0.27
N VAL A 166 15.55 -6.70 -0.85
CA VAL A 166 14.14 -6.41 -0.60
C VAL A 166 13.28 -6.64 -1.85
N THR A 167 13.76 -7.45 -2.79
CA THR A 167 13.12 -7.68 -4.10
C THR A 167 11.66 -8.09 -3.96
N GLN A 168 11.35 -9.02 -3.05
CA GLN A 168 9.96 -9.49 -2.85
C GLN A 168 9.06 -8.41 -2.27
N ASN A 169 9.59 -7.54 -1.42
CA ASN A 169 8.84 -6.44 -0.81
C ASN A 169 8.60 -5.34 -1.83
N VAL A 170 9.62 -4.98 -2.61
CA VAL A 170 9.53 -3.97 -3.67
C VAL A 170 8.55 -4.36 -4.78
N ARG A 171 8.48 -5.66 -5.14
CA ARG A 171 7.48 -6.16 -6.10
C ARG A 171 6.03 -5.94 -5.68
N THR A 172 5.77 -5.66 -4.41
CA THR A 172 4.41 -5.35 -3.93
C THR A 172 4.04 -3.87 -4.07
N ILE A 173 5.02 -3.00 -4.36
CA ILE A 173 4.82 -1.57 -4.52
C ILE A 173 4.23 -1.31 -5.90
N ARG A 174 3.01 -0.78 -5.93
CA ARG A 174 2.18 -0.71 -7.16
C ARG A 174 2.80 0.08 -8.30
N ASN A 175 3.51 1.16 -7.99
CA ASN A 175 4.10 2.04 -8.99
C ASN A 175 5.54 1.66 -9.37
N VAL A 176 6.07 0.53 -8.87
CA VAL A 176 7.33 -0.03 -9.34
C VAL A 176 7.04 -1.01 -10.49
N PRO A 177 7.53 -0.75 -11.71
CA PRO A 177 7.30 -1.65 -12.83
C PRO A 177 8.08 -2.96 -12.64
N ALA A 178 7.41 -4.10 -12.76
CA ALA A 178 8.10 -5.40 -12.79
C ALA A 178 8.85 -5.62 -14.12
N PHE A 179 8.32 -5.01 -15.19
CA PHE A 179 8.88 -5.03 -16.53
C PHE A 179 8.85 -3.63 -17.11
N LEU A 180 9.97 -3.21 -17.67
CA LEU A 180 10.13 -1.98 -18.42
C LEU A 180 9.64 -2.22 -19.83
N VAL A 181 8.59 -1.50 -20.17
CA VAL A 181 8.07 -1.35 -21.52
C VAL A 181 8.27 0.11 -21.87
N ASP A 182 8.81 0.34 -23.06
CA ASP A 182 8.84 1.67 -23.63
C ASP A 182 7.42 2.23 -23.67
N SER A 183 7.19 3.42 -23.14
CA SER A 183 5.88 4.07 -23.19
C SER A 183 5.49 4.43 -24.63
N SER A 184 6.45 4.47 -25.56
CA SER A 184 6.20 4.50 -27.01
C SER A 184 5.75 3.14 -27.58
N VAL A 185 5.87 2.06 -26.79
CA VAL A 185 5.40 0.70 -27.05
C VAL A 185 4.63 0.19 -25.83
N ARG A 186 3.42 0.72 -25.59
CA ARG A 186 2.45 0.08 -24.69
C ARG A 186 2.40 -1.42 -25.01
N PRO A 187 2.28 -2.31 -24.00
CA PRO A 187 2.32 -3.75 -24.25
C PRO A 187 1.30 -4.08 -25.34
N ASN A 188 1.76 -4.77 -26.38
CA ASN A 188 0.88 -5.56 -27.22
C ASN A 188 0.09 -6.46 -26.26
N VAL A 189 -1.07 -6.00 -25.81
CA VAL A 189 -2.22 -6.89 -25.79
C VAL A 189 -2.30 -7.29 -27.25
N GLN A 190 -1.69 -8.43 -27.57
CA GLN A 190 -1.88 -9.05 -28.85
C GLN A 190 -3.35 -9.41 -28.84
N LEU A 191 -4.20 -8.46 -29.27
CA LEU A 191 -5.63 -8.66 -29.34
C LEU A 191 -5.79 -9.88 -30.21
N ALA A 192 -6.29 -10.96 -29.62
CA ALA A 192 -6.51 -12.16 -30.39
C ALA A 192 -7.46 -11.75 -31.51
N LEU A 193 -7.03 -11.86 -32.77
CA LEU A 193 -7.94 -11.67 -33.90
C LEU A 193 -9.18 -12.56 -33.74
N ASN A 194 -9.09 -13.66 -32.98
CA ASN A 194 -10.22 -14.51 -32.58
C ASN A 194 -11.19 -13.88 -31.56
N GLU A 195 -10.81 -12.85 -30.82
CA GLU A 195 -11.69 -12.11 -29.90
C GLU A 195 -12.41 -10.96 -30.60
N ILE A 196 -11.73 -10.32 -31.58
CA ILE A 196 -12.30 -9.26 -32.43
C ILE A 196 -13.12 -9.86 -33.59
N LEU A 197 -12.62 -10.94 -34.19
CA LEU A 197 -13.14 -11.65 -35.37
C LEU A 197 -13.15 -13.17 -35.10
N PRO A 198 -14.09 -13.69 -34.28
CA PRO A 198 -14.12 -15.07 -33.77
C PRO A 198 -14.11 -16.21 -34.79
N TYR A 199 -14.18 -15.92 -36.09
CA TYR A 199 -14.21 -16.91 -37.16
C TYR A 199 -12.97 -16.90 -38.07
N VAL A 200 -11.90 -16.18 -37.72
CA VAL A 200 -10.68 -16.09 -38.55
C VAL A 200 -9.77 -17.32 -38.38
N ASN A 201 -9.87 -18.09 -37.29
CA ASN A 201 -9.11 -19.34 -37.11
C ASN A 201 -10.00 -20.59 -37.11
N ARG A 202 -10.21 -21.17 -38.29
CA ARG A 202 -10.41 -22.62 -38.46
C ARG A 202 -9.65 -23.12 -39.68
N HIS A 203 -8.32 -23.08 -39.60
CA HIS A 203 -7.45 -23.98 -40.34
C HIS A 203 -6.17 -24.24 -39.55
N GLU A 204 -6.28 -24.64 -38.29
CA GLU A 204 -5.26 -25.49 -37.68
C GLU A 204 -5.55 -26.94 -38.08
N SER A 205 -5.04 -27.34 -39.24
CA SER A 205 -4.75 -28.76 -39.47
C SER A 205 -3.59 -28.89 -40.45
N ILE A 206 -2.55 -29.59 -40.01
CA ILE A 206 -1.35 -30.04 -40.73
C ILE A 206 -0.22 -29.01 -40.75
N LEU A 207 0.72 -29.14 -39.81
CA LEU A 207 2.15 -29.40 -40.10
C LEU A 207 2.94 -29.58 -38.79
N THR A 208 3.08 -30.84 -38.37
CA THR A 208 4.22 -31.31 -37.57
C THR A 208 5.49 -31.30 -38.43
N ARG A 209 6.58 -30.73 -37.89
CA ARG A 209 7.99 -30.90 -38.29
C ARG A 209 8.36 -30.58 -39.75
N SER A 210 9.00 -29.43 -39.96
CA SER A 210 10.23 -29.35 -40.78
C SER A 210 11.04 -28.12 -40.40
N THR A 211 12.34 -28.35 -40.29
CA THR A 211 13.44 -27.39 -40.13
C THR A 211 13.55 -26.40 -41.30
N THR A 212 14.20 -25.26 -40.99
CA THR A 212 14.92 -24.34 -41.90
C THR A 212 14.12 -23.58 -42.96
N SER A 213 13.64 -22.38 -42.61
CA SER A 213 14.03 -21.14 -43.28
C SER A 213 13.65 -19.94 -42.40
N GLN A 214 14.61 -19.10 -42.04
CA GLN A 214 14.35 -17.75 -41.57
C GLN A 214 13.63 -16.99 -42.68
N SER A 215 12.29 -16.93 -42.62
CA SER A 215 11.55 -15.87 -43.29
C SER A 215 11.67 -14.64 -42.38
N THR A 216 12.54 -13.71 -42.74
CA THR A 216 12.57 -12.38 -42.15
C THR A 216 11.21 -11.74 -42.37
N SER A 217 10.34 -11.76 -41.35
CA SER A 217 9.03 -11.09 -41.37
C SER A 217 9.22 -9.58 -41.56
N GLN A 218 9.22 -9.14 -42.81
CA GLN A 218 9.33 -7.74 -43.17
C GLN A 218 8.01 -7.01 -42.84
N SER A 219 8.09 -5.82 -42.24
CA SER A 219 6.90 -4.99 -41.99
C SER A 219 6.27 -4.52 -43.31
N LEU A 220 4.97 -4.25 -43.31
CA LEU A 220 4.27 -3.77 -44.51
C LEU A 220 4.92 -2.50 -45.09
N LEU A 221 5.28 -1.54 -44.21
CA LEU A 221 5.99 -0.33 -44.60
C LEU A 221 7.37 -0.65 -45.20
N GLY A 222 8.07 -1.64 -44.63
CA GLY A 222 9.35 -2.11 -45.18
C GLY A 222 9.18 -2.72 -46.57
N ARG A 223 8.16 -3.54 -46.78
CA ARG A 223 7.87 -4.19 -48.07
C ARG A 223 7.51 -3.16 -49.12
N LEU A 224 6.58 -2.25 -48.81
CA LEU A 224 6.20 -1.14 -49.69
C LEU A 224 7.40 -0.28 -50.08
N LYS A 225 8.30 0.05 -49.13
CA LYS A 225 9.53 0.78 -49.42
C LYS A 225 10.48 0.03 -50.36
N ASN A 226 10.47 -1.29 -50.38
CA ASN A 226 11.31 -2.09 -51.28
C ASN A 226 10.66 -2.25 -52.65
N ASP A 227 9.38 -2.62 -52.68
CA ASP A 227 8.63 -2.93 -53.91
C ASP A 227 8.39 -1.67 -54.74
N LEU A 228 8.18 -0.51 -54.09
CA LEU A 228 7.95 0.76 -54.79
C LEU A 228 9.25 1.48 -55.19
N LYS A 229 10.41 1.10 -54.64
CA LYS A 229 11.73 1.69 -54.99
C LYS A 229 12.19 1.36 -56.42
N THR A 230 11.64 0.31 -57.03
CA THR A 230 11.96 -0.13 -58.39
C THR A 230 11.01 0.47 -59.44
N SER A 231 9.98 1.20 -59.03
CA SER A 231 9.03 1.85 -59.93
C SER A 231 9.59 3.20 -60.42
N HIS A 232 10.00 3.26 -61.70
CA HIS A 232 10.28 4.52 -62.38
C HIS A 232 8.93 5.13 -62.79
N GLY A 233 8.59 6.25 -62.16
CA GLY A 233 7.30 6.92 -62.26
C GLY A 233 7.02 7.55 -63.62
N ASP A 234 5.73 7.52 -63.96
CA ASP A 234 4.95 8.62 -64.55
C ASP A 234 3.46 8.24 -64.65
N ASP A 235 3.08 6.96 -64.46
CA ASP A 235 1.69 6.52 -64.41
C ASP A 235 1.20 6.27 -62.96
N VAL A 236 0.31 7.14 -62.50
CA VAL A 236 -0.35 7.05 -61.18
C VAL A 236 -1.15 5.75 -61.04
N GLN A 237 -1.75 5.24 -62.11
CA GLN A 237 -2.54 4.00 -62.08
C GLN A 237 -1.65 2.78 -61.85
N GLU A 238 -0.51 2.73 -62.52
CA GLU A 238 0.45 1.62 -62.36
C GLU A 238 1.06 1.60 -60.95
N ARG A 239 1.37 2.76 -60.38
CA ARG A 239 1.84 2.86 -58.99
C ARG A 239 0.77 2.39 -57.99
N LEU A 240 -0.49 2.81 -58.16
CA LEU A 240 -1.60 2.36 -57.30
C LEU A 240 -1.84 0.85 -57.43
N ARG A 241 -1.67 0.28 -58.64
CA ARG A 241 -1.76 -1.16 -58.88
C ARG A 241 -0.65 -1.93 -58.15
N GLN A 242 0.60 -1.50 -58.28
CA GLN A 242 1.75 -2.11 -57.60
C GLN A 242 1.66 -1.99 -56.08
N GLU A 243 1.19 -0.85 -55.58
CA GLU A 243 0.93 -0.64 -54.15
C GLU A 243 -0.16 -1.59 -53.64
N ALA A 244 -1.25 -1.76 -54.38
CA ALA A 244 -2.31 -2.71 -54.03
C ALA A 244 -1.83 -4.17 -54.03
N GLU A 245 -1.04 -4.56 -55.04
CA GLU A 245 -0.44 -5.91 -55.12
C GLU A 245 0.49 -6.18 -53.94
N SER A 246 1.41 -5.26 -53.63
CA SER A 246 2.34 -5.40 -52.51
C SER A 246 1.62 -5.52 -51.16
N ILE A 247 0.54 -4.75 -50.93
CA ILE A 247 -0.27 -4.85 -49.71
C ILE A 247 -0.95 -6.23 -49.60
N LEU A 248 -1.54 -6.73 -50.69
CA LEU A 248 -2.23 -8.01 -50.71
C LEU A 248 -1.28 -9.20 -50.56
N GLU A 249 -0.13 -9.16 -51.23
CA GLU A 249 0.91 -10.18 -51.08
C GLU A 249 1.46 -10.18 -49.65
N TRP A 250 1.74 -9.01 -49.06
CA TRP A 250 2.15 -8.93 -47.66
C TRP A 250 1.11 -9.51 -46.72
N ALA A 251 -0.16 -9.18 -46.91
CA ALA A 251 -1.24 -9.72 -46.10
C ALA A 251 -1.35 -11.23 -46.24
N THR A 252 -1.11 -11.77 -47.43
CA THR A 252 -1.11 -13.22 -47.67
C THR A 252 0.07 -13.91 -46.99
N ASP A 253 1.29 -13.41 -47.20
CA ASP A 253 2.54 -13.97 -46.67
C ASP A 253 2.61 -13.89 -45.15
N SER A 254 2.00 -12.85 -44.56
CA SER A 254 1.97 -12.63 -43.11
C SER A 254 0.73 -13.22 -42.42
N HIS A 255 -0.13 -13.94 -43.16
CA HIS A 255 -1.40 -14.50 -42.66
C HIS A 255 -2.34 -13.44 -42.04
N ARG A 256 -2.39 -12.25 -42.65
CA ARG A 256 -3.20 -11.09 -42.25
C ARG A 256 -4.23 -10.66 -43.30
N LEU A 257 -4.45 -11.46 -44.34
CA LEU A 257 -5.54 -11.26 -45.29
C LEU A 257 -6.86 -11.71 -44.66
N ILE A 258 -7.85 -10.83 -44.64
CA ILE A 258 -9.15 -11.08 -43.99
C ILE A 258 -10.25 -11.23 -45.04
N GLU A 259 -11.04 -12.29 -44.93
CA GLU A 259 -12.17 -12.56 -45.83
C GLU A 259 -13.30 -11.52 -45.65
N PRO A 260 -13.67 -10.77 -46.71
CA PRO A 260 -14.67 -9.70 -46.61
C PRO A 260 -16.03 -10.19 -46.07
N GLU A 261 -16.51 -11.34 -46.56
CA GLU A 261 -17.82 -11.88 -46.17
C GLU A 261 -17.93 -12.19 -44.67
N ARG A 262 -16.82 -12.53 -44.02
CA ARG A 262 -16.80 -12.84 -42.57
C ARG A 262 -16.84 -11.59 -41.70
N ILE A 263 -16.28 -10.48 -42.16
CA ILE A 263 -16.29 -9.21 -41.44
C ILE A 263 -17.66 -8.54 -41.54
N PHE A 264 -18.26 -8.50 -42.72
CA PHE A 264 -19.56 -7.83 -42.92
C PHE A 264 -20.72 -8.44 -42.13
N ALA A 265 -20.61 -9.71 -41.72
CA ALA A 265 -21.61 -10.34 -40.84
C ALA A 265 -21.54 -9.82 -39.39
N ILE A 266 -20.34 -9.50 -38.90
CA ILE A 266 -20.06 -9.14 -37.50
C ILE A 266 -20.18 -7.63 -37.28
N VAL A 267 -19.73 -6.83 -38.26
CA VAL A 267 -19.74 -5.37 -38.19
C VAL A 267 -21.16 -4.81 -38.03
N ARG A 268 -22.21 -5.56 -38.43
CA ARG A 268 -23.62 -5.21 -38.18
C ARG A 268 -23.99 -5.09 -36.71
N GLU A 269 -23.26 -5.77 -35.82
CA GLU A 269 -23.47 -5.71 -34.38
C GLU A 269 -22.69 -4.56 -33.72
N TRP A 270 -21.76 -3.92 -34.45
CA TRP A 270 -20.95 -2.82 -33.94
C TRP A 270 -21.63 -1.49 -34.20
N LYS A 271 -21.46 -0.55 -33.27
CA LYS A 271 -21.99 0.80 -33.42
C LYS A 271 -21.11 1.56 -34.42
N GLU A 272 -21.67 1.87 -35.58
CA GLU A 272 -21.04 2.77 -36.56
C GLU A 272 -21.00 4.18 -35.95
N LEU A 273 -19.79 4.75 -35.86
CA LEU A 273 -19.59 6.11 -35.35
C LEU A 273 -19.58 7.16 -36.48
N GLY A 274 -19.75 6.71 -37.73
CA GLY A 274 -19.54 7.50 -38.93
C GLY A 274 -18.06 7.55 -39.32
N GLY A 275 -17.76 8.11 -40.48
CA GLY A 275 -16.39 8.31 -40.96
C GLY A 275 -16.33 9.40 -42.03
N GLN A 276 -15.18 10.07 -42.13
CA GLN A 276 -14.88 10.94 -43.26
C GLN A 276 -14.76 10.11 -44.55
N SER A 277 -14.69 10.73 -45.73
CA SER A 277 -14.72 10.05 -47.05
C SER A 277 -13.70 8.93 -47.28
N GLU A 278 -12.72 8.76 -46.38
CA GLU A 278 -11.61 7.80 -46.47
C GLU A 278 -11.64 6.66 -45.43
N HIS A 279 -12.46 6.77 -44.38
CA HIS A 279 -12.53 5.79 -43.28
C HIS A 279 -13.96 5.35 -42.99
N THR A 280 -14.13 4.08 -42.62
CA THR A 280 -15.35 3.61 -41.93
C THR A 280 -14.97 3.19 -40.51
N VAL A 281 -15.62 3.78 -39.50
CA VAL A 281 -15.24 3.60 -38.09
C VAL A 281 -16.35 2.95 -37.27
N PHE A 282 -15.99 1.91 -36.52
CA PHE A 282 -16.90 1.15 -35.67
C PHE A 282 -16.38 1.09 -34.23
N HIS A 283 -17.28 1.22 -33.27
CA HIS A 283 -16.96 1.06 -31.86
C HIS A 283 -17.24 -0.37 -31.37
N ILE A 284 -16.24 -0.97 -30.72
CA ILE A 284 -16.37 -2.25 -30.03
C ILE A 284 -16.40 -1.98 -28.52
N GLU A 285 -17.61 -1.80 -27.98
CA GLU A 285 -17.82 -1.47 -26.56
C GLU A 285 -17.12 -2.44 -25.60
N LYS A 286 -17.14 -3.75 -25.90
CA LYS A 286 -16.53 -4.79 -25.06
C LYS A 286 -15.01 -4.66 -24.92
N LEU A 287 -14.36 -4.04 -25.90
CA LEU A 287 -12.90 -3.89 -25.93
C LEU A 287 -12.48 -2.45 -25.66
N ALA A 288 -13.42 -1.51 -25.50
CA ALA A 288 -13.15 -0.08 -25.38
C ALA A 288 -12.23 0.45 -26.51
N ARG A 289 -12.44 -0.03 -27.74
CA ARG A 289 -11.64 0.33 -28.92
C ARG A 289 -12.52 0.68 -30.11
N VAL A 290 -12.01 1.53 -30.99
CA VAL A 290 -12.57 1.75 -32.32
C VAL A 290 -11.75 1.01 -33.36
N VAL A 291 -12.44 0.42 -34.35
CA VAL A 291 -11.84 -0.20 -35.52
C VAL A 291 -12.10 0.69 -36.73
N LYS A 292 -11.02 1.04 -37.45
CA LYS A 292 -11.05 1.85 -38.67
C LYS A 292 -10.75 0.97 -39.87
N PHE A 293 -11.59 1.07 -40.90
CA PHE A 293 -11.37 0.52 -42.23
C PHE A 293 -10.95 1.66 -43.15
N THR A 294 -9.67 1.69 -43.53
CA THR A 294 -9.13 2.74 -44.40
C THR A 294 -9.20 2.30 -45.85
N LEU A 295 -9.91 3.06 -46.70
CA LEU A 295 -10.19 2.70 -48.08
C LEU A 295 -9.10 3.24 -49.06
N PRO A 296 -8.74 2.47 -50.10
CA PRO A 296 -7.91 2.98 -51.20
C PRO A 296 -8.73 3.90 -52.13
N PRO A 297 -8.10 4.79 -52.92
CA PRO A 297 -6.66 5.02 -53.07
C PRO A 297 -6.06 6.02 -52.07
N PHE A 298 -6.89 6.62 -51.20
CA PHE A 298 -6.54 7.89 -50.58
C PHE A 298 -5.58 7.76 -49.39
N PHE A 299 -5.71 6.76 -48.52
CA PHE A 299 -4.82 6.51 -47.38
C PHE A 299 -4.26 7.82 -46.75
N GLY A 300 -5.08 8.85 -46.47
CA GLY A 300 -4.60 10.15 -45.99
C GLY A 300 -3.84 11.01 -47.02
N ALA A 301 -4.37 11.16 -48.24
CA ALA A 301 -3.89 12.00 -49.34
C ALA A 301 -2.49 11.70 -49.94
N GLN A 302 -1.66 10.84 -49.34
CA GLN A 302 -0.26 10.59 -49.77
C GLN A 302 0.12 9.11 -50.00
N GLY A 303 -0.85 8.19 -49.93
CA GLY A 303 -0.67 6.74 -50.16
C GLY A 303 -0.33 5.94 -48.90
N ALA A 304 -0.38 4.61 -48.98
CA ALA A 304 -0.30 3.69 -47.83
C ALA A 304 1.03 3.76 -47.09
N SER A 305 2.14 4.05 -47.78
CA SER A 305 3.43 4.25 -47.11
C SER A 305 3.44 5.47 -46.19
N ALA A 306 2.81 6.57 -46.61
CA ALA A 306 2.68 7.78 -45.79
C ALA A 306 1.72 7.52 -44.63
N TYR A 307 0.60 6.84 -44.87
CA TYR A 307 -0.35 6.44 -43.84
C TYR A 307 0.27 5.56 -42.74
N LEU A 308 1.00 4.51 -43.11
CA LEU A 308 1.65 3.61 -42.15
C LEU A 308 2.75 4.32 -41.36
N LYS A 309 3.45 5.26 -42.00
CA LYS A 309 4.44 6.12 -41.34
C LYS A 309 3.77 7.08 -40.37
N ASN A 310 2.60 7.63 -40.73
CA ASN A 310 1.79 8.45 -39.83
C ASN A 310 1.36 7.67 -38.59
N ILE A 311 0.92 6.42 -38.74
CA ILE A 311 0.58 5.54 -37.61
C ILE A 311 1.77 5.35 -36.67
N GLU A 312 2.95 5.04 -37.22
CA GLU A 312 4.18 4.88 -36.44
C GLU A 312 4.52 6.15 -35.65
N TYR A 313 4.36 7.31 -36.29
CA TYR A 313 4.62 8.61 -35.68
C TYR A 313 3.57 9.02 -34.64
N SER A 314 2.29 8.80 -34.90
CA SER A 314 1.21 9.06 -33.95
C SER A 314 1.34 8.19 -32.70
N ASN A 315 1.68 6.92 -32.85
CA ASN A 315 1.99 6.04 -31.71
C ASN A 315 3.20 6.54 -30.92
N SER A 316 4.26 6.95 -31.61
CA SER A 316 5.48 7.43 -30.96
C SER A 316 5.33 8.79 -30.27
N LEU A 317 4.51 9.70 -30.81
CA LEU A 317 4.39 11.08 -30.31
C LEU A 317 3.23 11.25 -29.32
N PHE A 318 2.10 10.61 -29.57
CA PHE A 318 0.87 10.79 -28.80
C PHE A 318 0.47 9.56 -27.99
N GLY A 319 1.11 8.42 -28.22
CA GLY A 319 0.76 7.18 -27.53
C GLY A 319 -0.62 6.65 -27.93
N ASP A 320 -1.06 6.93 -29.16
CA ASP A 320 -2.40 6.63 -29.68
C ASP A 320 -2.74 5.13 -29.72
N ASP A 321 -1.75 4.24 -29.55
CA ASP A 321 -1.91 2.77 -29.54
C ASP A 321 -2.71 2.28 -30.76
N ILE A 322 -2.38 2.78 -31.94
CA ILE A 322 -2.94 2.37 -33.22
C ILE A 322 -2.29 1.06 -33.65
N GLN A 323 -3.10 0.01 -33.80
CA GLN A 323 -2.65 -1.33 -34.16
C GLN A 323 -3.15 -1.72 -35.56
N LEU A 324 -2.26 -2.24 -36.41
CA LEU A 324 -2.62 -2.84 -37.71
C LEU A 324 -2.99 -4.32 -37.54
N HIS A 325 -4.25 -4.65 -37.80
CA HIS A 325 -4.79 -6.00 -37.63
C HIS A 325 -4.64 -6.83 -38.89
N GLY A 326 -4.97 -6.26 -40.05
CA GLY A 326 -4.84 -6.93 -41.33
C GLY A 326 -5.39 -6.15 -42.50
N VAL A 327 -5.65 -6.84 -43.60
CA VAL A 327 -6.08 -6.25 -44.88
C VAL A 327 -7.32 -6.97 -45.38
N ILE A 328 -8.30 -6.21 -45.86
CA ILE A 328 -9.47 -6.73 -46.58
C ILE A 328 -9.34 -6.39 -48.04
N ASN A 329 -9.50 -7.38 -48.92
CA ASN A 329 -9.60 -7.10 -50.35
C ASN A 329 -11.03 -6.65 -50.71
N THR A 330 -11.21 -5.38 -51.07
CA THR A 330 -12.50 -4.82 -51.48
C THR A 330 -12.60 -4.69 -52.99
N GLN A 331 -13.79 -4.38 -53.52
CA GLN A 331 -13.99 -4.16 -54.97
C GLN A 331 -13.18 -2.98 -55.53
N ILE A 332 -12.76 -2.04 -54.68
CA ILE A 332 -11.99 -0.85 -55.05
C ILE A 332 -10.51 -0.95 -54.65
N GLY A 333 -10.07 -2.09 -54.08
CA GLY A 333 -8.68 -2.37 -53.68
C GLY A 333 -8.53 -2.82 -52.21
N PRO A 334 -7.29 -3.01 -51.73
CA PRO A 334 -7.03 -3.44 -50.36
C PRO A 334 -7.32 -2.33 -49.34
N SER A 335 -8.15 -2.64 -48.35
CA SER A 335 -8.43 -1.78 -47.19
C SER A 335 -7.63 -2.24 -45.97
N LEU A 336 -6.98 -1.29 -45.29
CA LEU A 336 -6.25 -1.56 -44.05
C LEU A 336 -7.21 -1.52 -42.86
N VAL A 337 -7.12 -2.53 -42.00
CA VAL A 337 -7.91 -2.64 -40.76
C VAL A 337 -7.01 -2.27 -39.59
N THR A 338 -7.29 -1.12 -38.98
CA THR A 338 -6.57 -0.64 -37.79
C THR A 338 -7.51 -0.51 -36.60
N SER A 339 -6.96 -0.45 -35.39
CA SER A 339 -7.75 -0.11 -34.20
C SER A 339 -6.97 0.81 -33.27
N GLN A 340 -7.68 1.64 -32.53
CA GLN A 340 -7.15 2.52 -31.47
C GLN A 340 -8.11 2.53 -30.27
N PRO A 341 -7.68 2.98 -29.08
CA PRO A 341 -8.57 3.17 -27.93
C PRO A 341 -9.77 4.06 -28.26
N TYR A 342 -10.95 3.72 -27.72
CA TYR A 342 -12.11 4.60 -27.81
C TYR A 342 -12.00 5.70 -26.75
N VAL A 343 -12.14 6.95 -27.19
CA VAL A 343 -12.11 8.13 -26.31
C VAL A 343 -13.52 8.69 -26.22
N GLU A 344 -14.08 8.70 -25.01
CA GLU A 344 -15.41 9.27 -24.76
C GLU A 344 -15.28 10.77 -24.46
N GLY A 345 -15.98 11.62 -25.23
CA GLY A 345 -15.91 13.06 -25.03
C GLY A 345 -16.74 13.88 -26.00
N LYS A 346 -16.53 15.19 -26.01
CA LYS A 346 -17.22 16.17 -26.88
C LYS A 346 -16.25 16.71 -27.94
N VAL A 347 -16.83 17.22 -29.02
CA VAL A 347 -16.07 17.95 -30.06
C VAL A 347 -15.57 19.28 -29.48
N PRO A 348 -14.27 19.56 -29.50
CA PRO A 348 -13.71 20.80 -28.99
C PRO A 348 -13.89 21.97 -29.95
N SER A 349 -13.86 23.19 -29.41
CA SER A 349 -13.85 24.43 -30.18
C SER A 349 -12.46 24.71 -30.79
N SER A 350 -12.42 25.49 -31.88
CA SER A 350 -11.17 25.89 -32.52
C SER A 350 -10.24 26.67 -31.58
N GLU A 351 -10.81 27.44 -30.65
CA GLU A 351 -10.04 28.18 -29.64
C GLU A 351 -9.37 27.24 -28.64
N GLU A 352 -10.07 26.21 -28.16
CA GLU A 352 -9.51 25.19 -27.27
C GLU A 352 -8.36 24.42 -27.92
N ILE A 353 -8.50 24.07 -29.21
CA ILE A 353 -7.43 23.40 -29.98
C ILE A 353 -6.20 24.30 -30.08
N CYS A 354 -6.40 25.58 -30.44
CA CYS A 354 -5.32 26.56 -30.55
C CYS A 354 -4.57 26.71 -29.22
N ASN A 355 -5.31 26.90 -28.13
CA ASN A 355 -4.73 27.03 -26.79
C ASN A 355 -3.96 25.78 -26.38
N TRP A 356 -4.47 24.60 -26.71
CA TRP A 356 -3.79 23.33 -26.41
C TRP A 356 -2.47 23.18 -27.15
N PHE A 357 -2.43 23.45 -28.46
CA PHE A 357 -1.18 23.38 -29.22
C PHE A 357 -0.15 24.39 -28.72
N GLN A 358 -0.56 25.63 -28.43
CA GLN A 358 0.32 26.67 -27.90
C GLN A 358 0.87 26.29 -26.51
N ALA A 359 0.01 25.78 -25.62
CA ALA A 359 0.43 25.30 -24.30
C ALA A 359 1.44 24.14 -24.40
N ASN A 360 1.34 23.32 -25.44
CA ASN A 360 2.27 22.23 -25.73
C ASN A 360 3.47 22.64 -26.61
N GLY A 361 3.76 23.95 -26.71
CA GLY A 361 4.98 24.46 -27.36
C GLY A 361 4.95 24.51 -28.89
N TYR A 362 3.77 24.34 -29.50
CA TYR A 362 3.58 24.44 -30.94
C TYR A 362 3.17 25.85 -31.38
N ASN A 363 3.71 26.28 -32.51
CA ASN A 363 3.28 27.49 -33.20
C ASN A 363 2.44 27.12 -34.42
N GLU A 364 1.38 27.89 -34.66
CA GLU A 364 0.60 27.77 -35.89
C GLU A 364 1.47 28.21 -37.08
N ILE A 365 1.65 27.32 -38.04
CA ILE A 365 2.43 27.59 -39.27
C ILE A 365 1.56 27.61 -40.53
N GLY A 366 0.26 27.33 -40.39
CA GLY A 366 -0.73 27.34 -41.45
C GLY A 366 -2.07 26.82 -40.97
N TYR A 367 -3.08 26.82 -41.85
CA TYR A 367 -4.43 26.37 -41.51
C TYR A 367 -4.42 24.92 -41.01
N ASN A 368 -4.83 24.70 -39.75
CA ASN A 368 -4.77 23.41 -39.04
C ASN A 368 -3.36 22.76 -39.06
N ARG A 369 -2.29 23.56 -39.13
CA ARG A 369 -0.90 23.11 -39.15
C ARG A 369 -0.08 23.77 -38.04
N TRP A 370 0.69 22.95 -37.35
CA TRP A 370 1.39 23.29 -36.12
C TRP A 370 2.81 22.77 -36.14
N LYS A 371 3.76 23.56 -35.64
CA LYS A 371 5.17 23.15 -35.52
C LYS A 371 5.73 23.43 -34.13
N HIS A 372 6.31 22.40 -33.52
CA HIS A 372 6.90 22.51 -32.20
C HIS A 372 8.18 23.35 -32.25
N SER A 373 8.26 24.37 -31.39
CA SER A 373 9.33 25.38 -31.41
C SER A 373 10.73 24.79 -31.20
N ILE A 374 10.85 23.80 -30.32
CA ILE A 374 12.12 23.17 -29.92
C ILE A 374 12.40 21.88 -30.70
N ARG A 375 11.48 20.91 -30.62
CA ARG A 375 11.63 19.59 -31.24
C ARG A 375 11.59 19.60 -32.77
N GLY A 376 10.99 20.61 -33.38
CA GLY A 376 10.81 20.68 -34.84
C GLY A 376 9.68 19.81 -35.39
N THR A 377 8.98 19.05 -34.54
CA THR A 377 7.82 18.21 -34.88
C THR A 377 6.75 19.02 -35.60
N GLU A 378 6.26 18.53 -36.74
CA GLU A 378 5.24 19.18 -37.56
C GLU A 378 3.97 18.33 -37.64
N ILE A 379 2.84 18.95 -37.31
CA ILE A 379 1.52 18.34 -37.26
C ILE A 379 0.59 19.08 -38.22
N ALA A 380 -0.26 18.34 -38.93
CA ALA A 380 -1.29 18.82 -39.81
C ALA A 380 -2.65 18.19 -39.47
N ASP A 381 -3.69 18.71 -40.11
CA ASP A 381 -5.08 18.23 -39.98
C ASP A 381 -5.66 18.35 -38.55
N ALA A 382 -5.16 19.33 -37.79
CA ALA A 382 -5.59 19.63 -36.43
C ALA A 382 -6.91 20.43 -36.38
N HIS A 383 -8.00 19.85 -36.87
CA HIS A 383 -9.34 20.43 -36.79
C HIS A 383 -10.21 19.77 -35.71
N CYS A 384 -11.36 20.36 -35.37
CA CYS A 384 -12.25 19.89 -34.31
C CYS A 384 -12.78 18.45 -34.46
N GLY A 385 -12.67 17.85 -35.64
CA GLY A 385 -13.06 16.45 -35.86
C GLY A 385 -11.99 15.43 -35.49
N ASN A 386 -10.73 15.87 -35.32
CA ASN A 386 -9.57 15.01 -35.10
C ASN A 386 -9.02 15.08 -33.68
N LEU A 387 -9.71 15.80 -32.79
CA LEU A 387 -9.46 15.86 -31.36
C LEU A 387 -10.77 15.67 -30.59
N ILE A 388 -10.70 15.06 -29.41
CA ILE A 388 -11.84 14.89 -28.50
C ILE A 388 -11.51 15.56 -27.17
N LYS A 389 -12.46 16.34 -26.64
CA LYS A 389 -12.40 16.87 -25.27
C LYS A 389 -13.02 15.87 -24.31
N THR A 390 -12.24 15.31 -23.39
CA THR A 390 -12.69 14.31 -22.41
C THR A 390 -13.56 14.95 -21.32
N LYS A 391 -14.10 14.12 -20.42
CA LYS A 391 -14.88 14.59 -19.25
C LYS A 391 -14.02 15.38 -18.26
N ASP A 392 -12.71 15.15 -18.25
CA ASP A 392 -11.72 15.81 -17.38
C ASP A 392 -11.11 17.06 -18.03
N ASP A 393 -11.76 17.58 -19.09
CA ASP A 393 -11.37 18.77 -19.84
C ASP A 393 -10.02 18.67 -20.61
N GLU A 394 -9.49 17.45 -20.77
CA GLU A 394 -8.30 17.16 -21.56
C GLU A 394 -8.62 17.01 -23.05
N LEU A 395 -7.74 17.48 -23.94
CA LEU A 395 -7.82 17.27 -25.39
C LEU A 395 -6.95 16.11 -25.82
N VAL A 396 -7.59 15.10 -26.41
CA VAL A 396 -6.94 13.88 -26.89
C VAL A 396 -6.98 13.85 -28.42
N PRO A 397 -5.83 13.74 -29.10
CA PRO A 397 -5.79 13.56 -30.54
C PRO A 397 -6.32 12.16 -30.92
N ILE A 398 -7.07 12.08 -32.01
CA ILE A 398 -7.64 10.80 -32.49
C ILE A 398 -7.36 10.52 -33.97
N ASP A 399 -6.94 11.53 -34.75
CA ASP A 399 -6.65 11.39 -36.18
C ASP A 399 -5.75 12.51 -36.73
N LEU A 400 -4.66 12.85 -36.03
CA LEU A 400 -3.74 13.88 -36.50
C LEU A 400 -2.76 13.36 -37.56
N GLN A 401 -2.32 14.24 -38.46
CA GLN A 401 -1.27 13.94 -39.44
C GLN A 401 0.08 14.47 -38.95
N VAL A 402 0.99 13.58 -38.55
CA VAL A 402 2.37 13.90 -38.24
C VAL A 402 3.19 13.93 -39.52
N ILE A 403 3.62 15.14 -39.92
CA ILE A 403 4.41 15.39 -41.12
C ILE A 403 5.89 15.11 -40.87
N ASP A 404 6.40 15.56 -39.72
CA ASP A 404 7.80 15.38 -39.29
C ASP A 404 7.84 15.17 -37.77
N ILE A 405 8.67 14.23 -37.31
CA ILE A 405 8.86 13.96 -35.88
C ILE A 405 9.92 14.89 -35.26
N GLY A 406 10.78 15.53 -36.07
CA GLY A 406 11.90 16.32 -35.57
C GLY A 406 13.07 15.47 -35.06
N ASP A 407 13.94 16.03 -34.21
CA ASP A 407 15.15 15.36 -33.68
C ASP A 407 14.87 14.27 -32.63
N VAL A 408 13.81 13.48 -32.81
CA VAL A 408 13.53 12.29 -32.02
C VAL A 408 14.44 11.18 -32.51
N LYS A 409 15.57 10.96 -31.82
CA LYS A 409 16.46 9.80 -32.05
C LYS A 409 15.70 8.51 -31.77
N THR A 410 15.13 7.90 -32.81
CA THR A 410 14.50 6.58 -32.78
C THR A 410 15.56 5.47 -32.75
N THR A 411 15.84 4.85 -31.60
CA THR A 411 16.45 3.50 -31.54
C THR A 411 16.20 2.83 -30.19
N ARG A 412 15.55 1.65 -30.20
CA ARG A 412 15.48 0.59 -29.15
C ARG A 412 15.64 1.07 -27.69
N SER A 413 14.53 1.08 -26.97
CA SER A 413 14.26 1.95 -25.83
C SER A 413 14.42 1.34 -24.44
N VAL A 414 14.66 0.03 -24.32
CA VAL A 414 14.92 -0.59 -23.00
C VAL A 414 16.41 -0.96 -22.89
N PRO A 415 17.16 -0.37 -21.94
CA PRO A 415 18.58 -0.68 -21.72
C PRO A 415 18.82 -2.15 -21.38
N ILE A 416 20.00 -2.67 -21.72
CA ILE A 416 20.42 -4.03 -21.34
C ILE A 416 20.55 -4.12 -19.82
N LEU A 417 21.11 -3.07 -19.22
CA LEU A 417 21.24 -2.88 -17.78
C LEU A 417 20.80 -1.48 -17.42
N LEU A 418 19.89 -1.37 -16.47
CA LEU A 418 19.47 -0.11 -15.87
C LEU A 418 19.36 -0.28 -14.35
N GLU A 419 20.27 0.34 -13.62
CA GLU A 419 20.15 0.54 -12.17
C GLU A 419 19.51 1.90 -11.91
N VAL A 420 18.27 1.88 -11.41
CA VAL A 420 17.54 3.09 -10.98
C VAL A 420 17.63 3.21 -9.48
N ARG A 421 18.07 4.38 -9.02
CA ARG A 421 18.08 4.76 -7.60
C ARG A 421 16.91 5.66 -7.31
N GLY A 422 16.24 5.40 -6.21
CA GLY A 422 15.10 6.17 -5.79
C GLY A 422 14.79 5.98 -4.32
N GLU A 423 13.74 6.66 -3.90
CA GLU A 423 13.26 6.60 -2.53
C GLU A 423 11.92 5.86 -2.52
N ILE A 424 11.82 4.85 -1.65
CA ILE A 424 10.51 4.32 -1.25
C ILE A 424 10.01 5.21 -0.13
N PHE A 425 8.75 5.63 -0.19
CA PHE A 425 8.11 6.44 0.83
C PHE A 425 6.66 5.98 1.05
N MET A 426 6.07 6.44 2.14
CA MET A 426 4.66 6.27 2.44
C MET A 426 3.96 7.60 2.14
N PRO A 427 2.97 7.61 1.21
CA PRO A 427 2.22 8.82 0.95
C PRO A 427 1.56 9.35 2.21
N ASN A 428 1.48 10.65 2.24
CA ASN A 428 1.09 11.49 3.35
C ASN A 428 -0.28 11.13 3.97
N GLU A 429 -1.33 11.05 3.15
CA GLU A 429 -2.67 10.63 3.59
C GLU A 429 -2.68 9.19 4.10
N ALA A 430 -1.90 8.34 3.44
CA ALA A 430 -1.84 6.91 3.71
C ALA A 430 -1.14 6.61 5.05
N PHE A 431 -0.11 7.39 5.39
CA PHE A 431 0.53 7.39 6.71
C PHE A 431 -0.44 7.83 7.81
N ALA A 432 -1.20 8.91 7.58
CA ALA A 432 -2.19 9.39 8.53
C ALA A 432 -3.28 8.33 8.81
N ALA A 433 -3.81 7.70 7.75
CA ALA A 433 -4.77 6.62 7.86
C ALA A 433 -4.20 5.43 8.65
N MET A 434 -2.96 5.01 8.36
CA MET A 434 -2.31 3.90 9.07
C MET A 434 -2.11 4.20 10.55
N ASN A 435 -1.67 5.41 10.90
CA ASN A 435 -1.52 5.78 12.30
C ASN A 435 -2.88 5.85 13.02
N ALA A 436 -3.94 6.30 12.36
CA ALA A 436 -5.29 6.26 12.91
C ALA A 436 -5.74 4.81 13.19
N GLU A 437 -5.54 3.89 12.25
CA GLU A 437 -5.85 2.45 12.44
C GLU A 437 -5.05 1.83 13.60
N ARG A 438 -3.77 2.18 13.73
CA ARG A 438 -2.91 1.70 14.83
C ARG A 438 -3.35 2.25 16.18
N ASP A 439 -3.70 3.53 16.24
CA ASP A 439 -4.22 4.18 17.44
C ASP A 439 -5.56 3.56 17.85
N GLU A 440 -6.47 3.33 16.89
CA GLU A 440 -7.71 2.57 17.13
C GLU A 440 -7.41 1.14 17.61
N ALA A 441 -6.37 0.48 17.08
CA ALA A 441 -5.91 -0.81 17.58
C ALA A 441 -5.16 -0.74 18.92
N GLY A 442 -4.90 0.45 19.47
CA GLY A 442 -4.18 0.68 20.72
C GLY A 442 -2.70 0.27 20.63
N LEU A 443 -2.18 0.21 19.40
CA LEU A 443 -0.80 -0.08 19.10
C LEU A 443 0.00 1.24 19.03
N PRO A 444 1.32 1.22 19.31
CA PRO A 444 2.15 2.40 19.15
C PRO A 444 2.10 2.94 17.71
N THR A 445 1.85 4.23 17.55
CA THR A 445 1.89 4.92 16.25
C THR A 445 3.34 5.03 15.75
N PHE A 446 3.50 5.15 14.44
CA PHE A 446 4.80 5.49 13.85
C PHE A 446 5.08 6.98 14.02
N ALA A 447 6.34 7.33 14.32
CA ALA A 447 6.74 8.71 14.59
C ALA A 447 6.69 9.62 13.35
N ASN A 448 7.10 9.10 12.18
CA ASN A 448 7.09 9.83 10.91
C ASN A 448 6.91 8.87 9.70
N PRO A 449 6.56 9.38 8.51
CA PRO A 449 6.36 8.57 7.30
C PRO A 449 7.57 7.71 6.93
N ARG A 450 8.79 8.23 7.13
CA ARG A 450 10.04 7.50 6.86
C ARG A 450 10.22 6.26 7.72
N ASN A 451 9.99 6.36 9.03
CA ASN A 451 10.07 5.23 9.96
C ASN A 451 9.01 4.17 9.64
N ALA A 452 7.78 4.60 9.34
CA ALA A 452 6.73 3.71 8.88
C ALA A 452 7.16 2.98 7.59
N THR A 453 7.81 3.69 6.68
CA THR A 453 8.34 3.12 5.43
C THR A 453 9.45 2.11 5.69
N ALA A 454 10.48 2.48 6.47
CA ALA A 454 11.61 1.61 6.81
C ALA A 454 11.15 0.32 7.51
N GLY A 455 10.29 0.46 8.52
CA GLY A 455 9.70 -0.67 9.23
C GLY A 455 8.79 -1.54 8.36
N THR A 456 8.25 -1.00 7.26
CA THR A 456 7.46 -1.74 6.28
C THR A 456 8.33 -2.48 5.28
N VAL A 457 9.28 -1.79 4.64
CA VAL A 457 10.17 -2.38 3.62
C VAL A 457 11.01 -3.51 4.20
N LYS A 458 11.30 -3.49 5.51
CA LYS A 458 12.07 -4.52 6.22
C LYS A 458 11.21 -5.62 6.86
N GLN A 459 9.95 -5.79 6.47
CA GLN A 459 9.14 -6.94 6.91
C GLN A 459 9.58 -8.22 6.19
N LEU A 460 9.66 -9.33 6.92
CA LEU A 460 9.98 -10.65 6.35
C LEU A 460 8.82 -11.23 5.52
N ASP A 461 7.58 -10.87 5.86
CA ASP A 461 6.39 -11.31 5.11
C ASP A 461 5.96 -10.22 4.10
N PRO A 462 6.17 -10.43 2.79
CA PRO A 462 5.78 -9.47 1.75
C PRO A 462 4.27 -9.24 1.70
N LYS A 463 3.43 -10.11 2.27
CA LYS A 463 1.97 -9.87 2.36
C LYS A 463 1.64 -8.70 3.28
N ILE A 464 2.45 -8.48 4.33
CA ILE A 464 2.30 -7.33 5.22
C ILE A 464 2.68 -6.06 4.47
N VAL A 465 3.74 -6.12 3.66
CA VAL A 465 4.19 -4.99 2.81
C VAL A 465 3.11 -4.63 1.79
N ALA A 466 2.52 -5.62 1.12
CA ALA A 466 1.48 -5.42 0.11
C ALA A 466 0.19 -4.75 0.64
N GLN A 467 -0.09 -4.89 1.94
CA GLN A 467 -1.23 -4.23 2.60
C GLN A 467 -0.94 -2.76 2.94
N ARG A 468 0.33 -2.36 2.93
CA ARG A 468 0.74 -1.01 3.29
C ARG A 468 0.97 -0.17 2.03
N PRO A 469 0.45 1.07 1.98
CA PRO A 469 0.50 1.93 0.81
C PRO A 469 1.90 2.54 0.66
N LEU A 470 2.83 1.78 0.10
CA LEU A 470 4.15 2.30 -0.29
C LEU A 470 4.13 2.79 -1.74
N ALA A 471 4.97 3.78 -2.01
CA ALA A 471 5.25 4.29 -3.35
C ALA A 471 6.76 4.47 -3.55
N PHE A 472 7.19 4.50 -4.80
CA PHE A 472 8.57 4.73 -5.21
C PHE A 472 8.67 5.95 -6.13
N LEU A 473 9.74 6.74 -5.98
CA LEU A 473 10.12 7.80 -6.93
C LEU A 473 11.63 7.72 -7.21
N ALA A 474 11.98 7.63 -8.50
CA ALA A 474 13.35 7.62 -8.97
C ALA A 474 13.97 9.02 -8.93
N HIS A 475 15.22 9.10 -8.49
CA HIS A 475 15.97 10.35 -8.43
C HIS A 475 17.44 10.18 -8.85
N GLY A 476 17.89 8.99 -9.26
CA GLY A 476 19.30 8.79 -9.60
C GLY A 476 19.56 7.59 -10.50
N LEU A 477 20.68 7.66 -11.21
CA LEU A 477 21.17 6.60 -12.08
C LEU A 477 22.37 5.89 -11.43
N GLY A 478 22.37 4.55 -11.46
CA GLY A 478 23.51 3.71 -11.09
C GLY A 478 24.23 3.12 -12.31
N ALA A 479 24.54 1.83 -12.28
CA ALA A 479 25.04 1.09 -13.43
C ALA A 479 24.07 1.16 -14.63
N TYR A 480 24.61 1.41 -15.82
CA TYR A 480 23.81 1.64 -17.01
C TYR A 480 24.51 1.16 -18.28
N GLU A 481 23.80 0.38 -19.09
CA GLU A 481 24.24 -0.08 -20.41
C GLU A 481 23.10 0.17 -21.42
N GLY A 482 23.15 1.33 -22.08
CA GLY A 482 22.15 1.78 -23.06
C GLY A 482 22.67 2.92 -23.92
N LEU A 483 21.77 3.70 -24.50
CA LEU A 483 22.12 4.92 -25.25
C LEU A 483 22.79 5.93 -24.32
N GLU A 484 23.82 6.59 -24.81
CA GLU A 484 24.56 7.58 -24.03
C GLU A 484 23.64 8.67 -23.48
N LEU A 485 23.72 8.90 -22.16
CA LEU A 485 23.02 9.97 -21.45
C LEU A 485 24.06 11.03 -21.11
N THR A 486 23.94 12.23 -21.65
CA THR A 486 24.90 13.34 -21.44
C THR A 486 24.46 14.24 -20.30
N THR A 487 23.16 14.37 -20.06
CA THR A 487 22.59 15.24 -19.03
C THR A 487 21.72 14.49 -18.01
N GLU A 488 21.35 15.16 -16.92
CA GLU A 488 20.28 14.67 -16.03
C GLU A 488 18.93 14.65 -16.74
N SER A 489 18.68 15.59 -17.66
CA SER A 489 17.43 15.63 -18.44
C SER A 489 17.26 14.36 -19.27
N ASP A 490 18.32 13.87 -19.92
CA ASP A 490 18.25 12.63 -20.71
C ASP A 490 17.87 11.42 -19.85
N PHE A 491 18.32 11.40 -18.59
CA PHE A 491 17.95 10.35 -17.65
C PHE A 491 16.47 10.45 -17.27
N HIS A 492 15.94 11.65 -17.06
CA HIS A 492 14.52 11.83 -16.77
C HIS A 492 13.63 11.50 -17.97
N ASP A 493 14.06 11.88 -19.18
CA ASP A 493 13.40 11.48 -20.42
C ASP A 493 13.40 9.95 -20.57
N LEU A 494 14.49 9.28 -20.18
CA LEU A 494 14.54 7.81 -20.14
C LEU A 494 13.56 7.23 -19.10
N LEU A 495 13.45 7.81 -17.90
CA LEU A 495 12.48 7.35 -16.89
C LEU A 495 11.04 7.50 -17.39
N ASP A 496 10.71 8.64 -18.00
CA ASP A 496 9.39 8.91 -18.59
C ASP A 496 9.10 7.94 -19.76
N ALA A 497 10.12 7.68 -20.61
CA ALA A 497 10.05 6.69 -21.67
C ALA A 497 9.88 5.26 -21.14
N LEU A 498 10.28 4.95 -19.92
CA LEU A 498 10.17 3.60 -19.34
C LEU A 498 9.01 3.45 -18.35
N SER A 499 8.18 4.50 -18.20
CA SER A 499 7.10 4.57 -17.21
C SER A 499 7.59 4.33 -15.77
N ILE A 500 8.83 4.71 -15.46
CA ILE A 500 9.36 4.67 -14.10
C ILE A 500 9.02 5.99 -13.43
N PRO A 501 8.27 6.00 -12.32
CA PRO A 501 7.90 7.25 -11.65
C PRO A 501 9.15 7.97 -11.15
N ARG A 502 9.31 9.24 -11.54
CA ARG A 502 10.46 10.09 -11.17
C ARG A 502 10.07 11.20 -10.21
N ASN A 503 11.03 11.66 -9.43
CA ASN A 503 10.87 12.77 -8.49
C ASN A 503 10.46 14.06 -9.23
N GLN A 504 9.46 14.77 -8.69
CA GLN A 504 8.90 15.99 -9.26
C GLN A 504 8.48 16.96 -8.14
N PRO A 505 8.50 18.28 -8.37
CA PRO A 505 8.92 18.96 -9.59
C PRO A 505 10.44 18.93 -9.80
N LEU A 506 10.85 19.05 -11.07
CA LEU A 506 12.25 19.22 -11.45
C LEU A 506 12.43 20.63 -12.02
N ILE A 507 13.28 21.44 -11.39
CA ILE A 507 13.51 22.82 -11.82
C ILE A 507 14.94 22.94 -12.35
N HIS A 508 15.09 23.45 -13.58
CA HIS A 508 16.38 23.77 -14.16
C HIS A 508 16.78 25.19 -13.78
N ALA A 509 18.01 25.36 -13.29
CA ALA A 509 18.60 26.65 -12.97
C ALA A 509 19.96 26.79 -13.65
N ARG A 510 20.19 27.88 -14.36
CA ARG A 510 21.42 28.11 -15.14
C ARG A 510 22.53 28.76 -14.31
N ASN A 511 22.16 29.47 -13.25
CA ASN A 511 23.08 30.24 -12.43
C ASN A 511 22.66 30.25 -10.95
N LEU A 512 23.49 30.89 -10.11
CA LEU A 512 23.27 31.00 -8.66
C LEU A 512 21.90 31.59 -8.30
N THR A 513 21.50 32.67 -8.98
CA THR A 513 20.22 33.34 -8.70
C THR A 513 19.05 32.43 -9.01
N GLU A 514 19.02 31.83 -10.21
CA GLU A 514 17.98 30.87 -10.59
C GLU A 514 17.95 29.65 -9.65
N MET A 515 19.11 29.20 -9.14
CA MET A 515 19.18 28.08 -8.20
C MET A 515 18.55 28.45 -6.85
N LEU A 516 18.83 29.65 -6.33
CA LEU A 516 18.21 30.13 -5.09
C LEU A 516 16.69 30.30 -5.25
N ASP A 517 16.25 30.86 -6.37
CA ASP A 517 14.82 31.00 -6.70
C ASP A 517 14.14 29.62 -6.80
N ALA A 518 14.81 28.64 -7.41
CA ALA A 518 14.32 27.27 -7.50
C ALA A 518 14.19 26.60 -6.12
N VAL A 519 15.18 26.76 -5.24
CA VAL A 519 15.13 26.23 -3.87
C VAL A 519 14.02 26.90 -3.05
N ALA A 520 13.87 28.23 -3.17
CA ALA A 520 12.78 28.96 -2.52
C ALA A 520 11.40 28.50 -3.02
N ARG A 521 11.28 28.22 -4.32
CA ARG A 521 10.07 27.65 -4.90
C ARG A 521 9.76 26.26 -4.34
N ILE A 522 10.73 25.36 -4.25
CA ILE A 522 10.55 24.04 -3.60
C ILE A 522 10.12 24.21 -2.13
N ASN A 523 10.73 25.12 -1.38
CA ASN A 523 10.37 25.39 0.03
C ASN A 523 8.92 25.87 0.18
N HIS A 524 8.36 26.55 -0.82
CA HIS A 524 6.96 26.98 -0.83
C HIS A 524 6.01 25.88 -1.30
N GLU A 525 6.34 25.21 -2.41
CA GLU A 525 5.49 24.19 -3.05
C GLU A 525 5.48 22.86 -2.32
N ARG A 526 6.48 22.56 -1.47
CA ARG A 526 6.59 21.28 -0.76
C ARG A 526 5.35 20.84 0.01
N HIS A 527 4.59 21.80 0.54
CA HIS A 527 3.37 21.53 1.31
C HIS A 527 2.22 20.96 0.45
N GLN A 528 2.36 20.95 -0.87
CA GLN A 528 1.39 20.41 -1.83
C GLN A 528 1.78 19.01 -2.33
N LEU A 529 2.94 18.49 -1.91
CA LEU A 529 3.41 17.17 -2.33
C LEU A 529 2.72 16.06 -1.54
N ASP A 530 2.47 14.93 -2.21
CA ASP A 530 1.84 13.75 -1.62
C ASP A 530 2.78 12.96 -0.68
N TYR A 531 3.97 13.50 -0.39
CA TYR A 531 4.99 12.89 0.45
C TYR A 531 5.75 13.93 1.27
N GLY A 532 6.33 13.46 2.39
CA GLY A 532 7.19 14.30 3.22
C GLY A 532 8.48 14.68 2.48
N THR A 533 8.86 15.95 2.58
CA THR A 533 10.15 16.46 2.10
C THR A 533 10.77 17.37 3.15
N ASP A 534 12.06 17.18 3.41
CA ASP A 534 12.82 17.91 4.42
C ASP A 534 13.82 18.91 3.81
N GLY A 535 13.81 19.04 2.48
CA GLY A 535 14.78 19.87 1.78
C GLY A 535 14.63 19.87 0.26
N ALA A 536 15.67 20.36 -0.42
CA ALA A 536 15.85 20.26 -1.85
C ALA A 536 17.22 19.63 -2.16
N VAL A 537 17.31 18.87 -3.26
CA VAL A 537 18.57 18.32 -3.76
C VAL A 537 18.98 19.11 -4.99
N ILE A 538 20.22 19.59 -4.99
CA ILE A 538 20.83 20.32 -6.10
C ILE A 538 21.84 19.40 -6.77
N LYS A 539 21.80 19.26 -8.09
CA LYS A 539 22.76 18.45 -8.87
C LYS A 539 23.25 19.22 -10.10
N VAL A 540 24.53 19.15 -10.40
CA VAL A 540 25.07 19.65 -11.69
C VAL A 540 24.39 18.94 -12.86
N LEU A 541 23.93 19.65 -13.88
CA LEU A 541 23.14 19.09 -14.98
C LEU A 541 23.95 18.16 -15.89
N ASP A 542 25.18 18.55 -16.21
CA ASP A 542 26.04 17.88 -17.18
C ASP A 542 26.83 16.72 -16.53
N ARG A 543 26.82 15.54 -17.15
CA ARG A 543 27.46 14.33 -16.59
C ARG A 543 28.98 14.31 -16.75
N GLU A 544 29.53 14.94 -17.78
CA GLU A 544 30.99 15.08 -17.95
C GLU A 544 31.58 15.99 -16.86
N GLN A 545 30.85 17.07 -16.52
CA GLN A 545 31.20 17.92 -15.39
C GLN A 545 31.13 17.17 -14.05
N ARG A 546 30.14 16.30 -13.84
CA ARG A 546 30.07 15.43 -12.66
C ARG A 546 31.28 14.50 -12.55
N ALA A 547 31.69 13.89 -13.67
CA ALA A 547 32.86 13.04 -13.72
C ALA A 547 34.15 13.81 -13.36
N THR A 548 34.27 15.05 -13.84
CA THR A 548 35.39 15.96 -13.52
C THR A 548 35.44 16.34 -12.04
N LEU A 549 34.28 16.64 -11.43
CA LEU A 549 34.18 16.98 -10.01
C LEU A 549 34.42 15.77 -9.09
N GLY A 550 34.00 14.58 -9.51
CA GLY A 550 34.21 13.33 -8.79
C GLY A 550 33.48 13.25 -7.43
N PHE A 551 34.02 12.40 -6.56
CA PHE A 551 33.41 12.01 -5.28
C PHE A 551 34.40 12.19 -4.12
N THR A 552 33.88 12.38 -2.91
CA THR A 552 34.62 12.12 -1.66
C THR A 552 34.48 10.65 -1.27
N SER A 553 35.00 10.25 -0.11
CA SER A 553 34.76 8.92 0.46
C SER A 553 33.27 8.64 0.74
N ARG A 554 32.44 9.68 0.89
CA ARG A 554 31.06 9.59 1.37
C ARG A 554 30.02 10.12 0.37
N ALA A 555 30.35 11.14 -0.41
CA ALA A 555 29.37 11.92 -1.17
C ALA A 555 29.91 12.48 -2.50
N PRO A 556 29.04 12.71 -3.51
CA PRO A 556 29.42 13.39 -4.74
C PRO A 556 29.74 14.87 -4.49
N ARG A 557 30.79 15.40 -5.14
CA ARG A 557 31.12 16.83 -5.06
C ARG A 557 30.23 17.72 -5.94
N TRP A 558 29.43 17.08 -6.79
CA TRP A 558 28.56 17.71 -7.79
C TRP A 558 27.10 17.78 -7.35
N ALA A 559 26.76 17.34 -6.13
CA ALA A 559 25.43 17.47 -5.58
C ALA A 559 25.45 17.89 -4.10
N ALA A 560 24.38 18.52 -3.65
CA ALA A 560 24.18 18.94 -2.26
C ALA A 560 22.71 18.78 -1.87
N ALA A 561 22.47 18.42 -0.61
CA ALA A 561 21.15 18.34 -0.01
C ALA A 561 20.93 19.57 0.87
N TYR A 562 20.12 20.51 0.40
CA TYR A 562 19.76 21.70 1.17
C TYR A 562 18.58 21.40 2.09
N LYS A 563 18.80 21.29 3.39
CA LYS A 563 17.76 20.99 4.39
C LYS A 563 17.08 22.26 4.88
N PHE A 564 15.75 22.26 4.82
CA PHE A 564 14.93 23.36 5.32
C PHE A 564 14.80 23.29 6.85
N LEU A 565 14.66 24.43 7.50
CA LEU A 565 14.28 24.43 8.91
C LEU A 565 12.82 23.96 9.08
N PRO A 566 12.54 22.97 9.94
CA PRO A 566 11.16 22.62 10.26
C PRO A 566 10.46 23.82 10.91
N GLU A 567 9.27 24.17 10.42
CA GLU A 567 8.54 25.29 10.98
C GLU A 567 7.95 24.90 12.33
N GLN A 568 8.53 25.44 13.40
CA GLN A 568 8.07 25.26 14.76
C GLN A 568 7.42 26.54 15.27
N LYS A 569 6.29 26.41 15.94
CA LYS A 569 5.61 27.55 16.58
C LYS A 569 5.30 27.23 18.02
N GLU A 570 5.45 28.24 18.87
CA GLU A 570 4.93 28.20 20.22
C GLU A 570 3.43 28.54 20.19
N THR A 571 2.65 27.77 20.93
CA THR A 571 1.24 28.06 21.17
C THR A 571 0.85 27.63 22.59
N THR A 572 -0.33 28.04 23.05
CA THR A 572 -0.82 27.71 24.39
C THR A 572 -1.79 26.55 24.33
N LEU A 573 -1.61 25.56 25.21
CA LEU A 573 -2.54 24.44 25.41
C LEU A 573 -3.69 24.90 26.31
N HIS A 574 -4.87 25.08 25.75
CA HIS A 574 -6.05 25.53 26.49
C HIS A 574 -6.73 24.41 27.26
N SER A 575 -6.99 23.30 26.58
CA SER A 575 -7.69 22.16 27.15
C SER A 575 -7.30 20.87 26.44
N ILE A 576 -7.70 19.74 27.01
CA ILE A 576 -7.54 18.43 26.38
C ILE A 576 -8.93 17.81 26.25
N THR A 577 -9.32 17.49 25.02
CA THR A 577 -10.54 16.74 24.71
C THR A 577 -10.19 15.26 24.64
N VAL A 578 -10.94 14.40 25.33
CA VAL A 578 -10.78 12.95 25.24
C VAL A 578 -11.85 12.37 24.32
N GLN A 579 -11.42 11.86 23.17
CA GLN A 579 -12.29 11.23 22.18
C GLN A 579 -12.32 9.71 22.38
N VAL A 580 -13.44 9.06 22.05
CA VAL A 580 -13.58 7.60 22.15
C VAL A 580 -13.69 7.05 20.73
N GLY A 581 -12.70 6.25 20.33
CA GLY A 581 -12.65 5.62 19.01
C GLY A 581 -13.61 4.43 18.87
N ARG A 582 -13.73 3.91 17.64
CA ARG A 582 -14.62 2.81 17.24
C ARG A 582 -14.37 1.49 17.99
N THR A 583 -13.16 1.31 18.49
CA THR A 583 -12.71 0.15 19.27
C THR A 583 -12.70 0.42 20.79
N GLY A 584 -13.21 1.58 21.20
CA GLY A 584 -13.27 2.04 22.58
C GLY A 584 -12.00 2.71 23.10
N VAL A 585 -10.95 2.91 22.29
CA VAL A 585 -9.73 3.66 22.70
C VAL A 585 -10.07 5.09 23.07
N LEU A 586 -9.54 5.56 24.20
CA LEU A 586 -9.61 6.95 24.63
C LEU A 586 -8.38 7.69 24.10
N THR A 587 -8.56 8.51 23.07
CA THR A 587 -7.50 9.30 22.44
C THR A 587 -7.54 10.74 22.95
N PRO A 588 -6.51 11.22 23.66
CA PRO A 588 -6.41 12.61 24.10
C PRO A 588 -5.98 13.54 22.95
N VAL A 589 -6.71 14.64 22.78
CA VAL A 589 -6.46 15.68 21.78
C VAL A 589 -6.23 17.01 22.47
N ALA A 590 -5.08 17.63 22.22
CA ALA A 590 -4.77 18.97 22.66
C ALA A 590 -5.58 20.01 21.88
N GLU A 591 -6.33 20.86 22.59
CA GLU A 591 -6.97 22.05 22.05
C GLU A 591 -6.04 23.24 22.29
N LEU A 592 -5.54 23.82 21.20
CA LEU A 592 -4.47 24.81 21.20
C LEU A 592 -5.01 26.19 20.82
N GLU A 593 -4.34 27.25 21.26
CA GLU A 593 -4.52 28.58 20.66
C GLU A 593 -4.18 28.48 19.16
N PRO A 594 -5.10 28.86 18.24
CA PRO A 594 -4.87 28.71 16.81
C PRO A 594 -3.60 29.42 16.35
N VAL A 595 -2.69 28.68 15.71
CA VAL A 595 -1.42 29.22 15.22
C VAL A 595 -1.13 28.72 13.80
N LEU A 596 -0.54 29.56 12.96
CA LEU A 596 -0.17 29.19 11.59
C LEU A 596 1.13 28.39 11.61
N VAL A 597 1.11 27.13 11.15
CA VAL A 597 2.27 26.25 11.00
C VAL A 597 2.23 25.62 9.62
N SER A 598 3.28 25.81 8.82
CA SER A 598 3.44 25.26 7.47
C SER A 598 2.21 25.51 6.61
N GLY A 599 1.83 26.79 6.49
CA GLY A 599 0.73 27.27 5.64
C GLY A 599 -0.70 27.00 6.13
N THR A 600 -0.91 26.24 7.20
CA THR A 600 -2.27 25.96 7.72
C THR A 600 -2.41 26.33 9.20
N THR A 601 -3.60 26.75 9.61
CA THR A 601 -3.90 27.01 11.02
C THR A 601 -4.06 25.70 11.78
N VAL A 602 -3.16 25.47 12.75
CA VAL A 602 -3.24 24.38 13.71
C VAL A 602 -3.94 24.89 14.96
N ALA A 603 -5.11 24.33 15.26
CA ALA A 603 -5.83 24.55 16.52
C ALA A 603 -5.93 23.29 17.37
N ARG A 604 -5.59 22.13 16.81
CA ARG A 604 -5.70 20.82 17.47
C ARG A 604 -4.46 19.99 17.16
N ALA A 605 -3.96 19.26 18.14
CA ALA A 605 -2.87 18.31 17.97
C ALA A 605 -3.16 17.03 18.75
N THR A 606 -2.77 15.88 18.20
CA THR A 606 -2.91 14.62 18.93
C THR A 606 -1.87 14.55 20.06
N LEU A 607 -2.26 14.00 21.20
CA LEU A 607 -1.35 13.64 22.29
C LEU A 607 -1.07 12.13 22.33
N HIS A 608 -1.60 11.38 21.35
CA HIS A 608 -1.52 9.93 21.20
C HIS A 608 -2.13 9.13 22.36
N ASN A 609 -1.48 9.10 23.52
CA ASN A 609 -1.86 8.27 24.66
C ASN A 609 -1.30 8.83 25.98
N GLN A 610 -1.63 8.16 27.11
CA GLN A 610 -1.18 8.58 28.44
C GLN A 610 0.36 8.54 28.58
N ASP A 611 1.03 7.58 27.95
CA ASP A 611 2.48 7.44 28.08
C ASP A 611 3.21 8.63 27.42
N GLU A 612 2.78 9.06 26.23
CA GLU A 612 3.33 10.24 25.56
C GLU A 612 3.06 11.54 26.33
N ILE A 613 1.85 11.68 26.91
CA ILE A 613 1.52 12.79 27.82
C ILE A 613 2.49 12.84 29.01
N SER A 614 2.78 11.67 29.58
CA SER A 614 3.63 11.55 30.76
C SER A 614 5.10 11.78 30.41
N LYS A 615 5.56 11.27 29.27
CA LYS A 615 6.92 11.46 28.73
C LYS A 615 7.22 12.94 28.46
N LYS A 616 6.25 13.68 27.93
CA LYS A 616 6.39 15.11 27.60
C LYS A 616 6.02 16.05 28.75
N ASP A 617 5.62 15.52 29.92
CA ASP A 617 5.11 16.26 31.08
C ASP A 617 4.06 17.32 30.69
N ILE A 618 3.04 16.89 29.92
CA ILE A 618 2.00 17.80 29.43
C ILE A 618 1.12 18.27 30.59
N ARG A 619 0.91 19.60 30.68
CA ARG A 619 0.07 20.25 31.70
C ARG A 619 -0.86 21.28 31.06
N LEU A 620 -2.08 21.40 31.58
CA LEU A 620 -3.05 22.38 31.08
C LEU A 620 -2.54 23.82 31.26
N GLY A 621 -2.79 24.67 30.27
CA GLY A 621 -2.32 26.06 30.23
C GLY A 621 -0.83 26.21 29.88
N ALA A 622 -0.10 25.11 29.65
CA ALA A 622 1.30 25.18 29.25
C ALA A 622 1.46 25.81 27.86
N THR A 623 2.56 26.53 27.67
CA THR A 623 2.99 26.90 26.32
C THR A 623 3.81 25.75 25.76
N VAL A 624 3.36 25.25 24.62
CA VAL A 624 3.91 24.08 23.94
C VAL A 624 4.53 24.50 22.62
N LEU A 625 5.61 23.83 22.26
CA LEU A 625 6.18 23.91 20.93
C LEU A 625 5.51 22.86 20.06
N ILE A 626 4.93 23.28 18.95
CA ILE A 626 4.30 22.40 17.99
C ILE A 626 5.03 22.42 16.67
N GLU A 627 4.96 21.29 15.98
CA GLU A 627 5.41 21.11 14.61
C GLU A 627 4.43 20.18 13.89
N LYS A 628 4.60 20.05 12.58
CA LYS A 628 3.89 19.03 11.81
C LYS A 628 4.84 17.91 11.43
N ALA A 629 4.61 16.72 11.96
CA ALA A 629 5.35 15.53 11.56
C ALA A 629 5.05 15.24 10.08
N GLY A 630 6.11 15.15 9.26
CA GLY A 630 5.98 15.01 7.80
C GLY A 630 5.14 16.11 7.16
N GLU A 631 5.12 17.31 7.75
CA GLU A 631 4.35 18.49 7.31
C GLU A 631 2.82 18.36 7.35
N ILE A 632 2.29 17.26 7.94
CA ILE A 632 0.85 16.98 7.95
C ILE A 632 0.26 16.89 9.33
N ILE A 633 0.78 16.00 10.18
CA ILE A 633 0.13 15.68 11.44
C ILE A 633 0.68 16.62 12.51
N PRO A 634 -0.14 17.55 13.05
CA PRO A 634 0.33 18.44 14.09
C PRO A 634 0.58 17.64 15.37
N ALA A 635 1.78 17.82 15.92
CA ALA A 635 2.22 17.14 17.12
C ALA A 635 2.83 18.14 18.10
N VAL A 636 2.61 17.89 19.39
CA VAL A 636 3.32 18.60 20.46
C VAL A 636 4.72 17.99 20.57
N VAL A 637 5.75 18.80 20.32
CA VAL A 637 7.15 18.40 20.40
C VAL A 637 7.58 18.35 21.87
N LYS A 638 7.45 19.48 22.56
CA LYS A 638 7.82 19.64 23.96
C LYS A 638 7.07 20.78 24.62
N VAL A 639 7.06 20.78 25.94
CA VAL A 639 6.58 21.92 26.74
C VAL A 639 7.70 22.93 26.91
N ILE A 640 7.39 24.21 26.68
CA ILE A 640 8.34 25.33 26.81
C ILE A 640 8.25 25.96 28.20
N ARG A 641 7.02 26.22 28.66
CA ARG A 641 6.78 26.89 29.95
C ARG A 641 5.46 26.47 30.56
N TYR A 642 5.45 26.35 31.88
CA TYR A 642 4.29 25.98 32.68
C TYR A 642 3.68 27.22 33.36
N PRO A 643 2.34 27.28 33.50
CA PRO A 643 1.73 28.21 34.45
C PRO A 643 2.03 27.79 35.89
N GLU A 644 2.02 28.76 36.80
CA GLU A 644 2.31 28.54 38.21
C GLU A 644 1.25 27.61 38.85
N GLY A 645 1.70 26.54 39.52
CA GLY A 645 0.81 25.55 40.14
C GLY A 645 0.22 24.49 39.18
N ALA A 646 0.64 24.45 37.91
CA ALA A 646 0.14 23.46 36.95
C ALA A 646 0.54 22.02 37.35
N LEU A 647 -0.43 21.10 37.34
CA LEU A 647 -0.24 19.69 37.64
C LEU A 647 -0.07 18.86 36.35
N PRO A 648 0.70 17.75 36.39
CA PRO A 648 0.76 16.78 35.30
C PRO A 648 -0.63 16.26 34.91
N PHE A 649 -0.91 16.15 33.62
CA PHE A 649 -2.20 15.66 33.14
C PHE A 649 -2.30 14.12 33.23
N SER A 650 -3.38 13.64 33.85
CA SER A 650 -3.74 12.23 33.92
C SER A 650 -5.09 12.03 33.24
N LEU A 651 -5.12 11.27 32.14
CA LEU A 651 -6.33 10.96 31.39
C LEU A 651 -7.34 10.24 32.28
N TYR A 652 -6.89 9.27 33.08
CA TYR A 652 -7.75 8.51 33.98
C TYR A 652 -8.45 9.40 35.00
N ASP A 653 -7.71 10.30 35.65
CA ASP A 653 -8.26 11.21 36.65
C ASP A 653 -9.16 12.26 36.01
N PHE A 654 -8.79 12.76 34.82
CA PHE A 654 -9.56 13.75 34.06
C PHE A 654 -10.95 13.24 33.68
N VAL A 655 -11.08 11.96 33.35
CA VAL A 655 -12.37 11.34 33.02
C VAL A 655 -12.98 10.57 34.20
N GLU A 656 -12.39 10.68 35.41
CA GLU A 656 -12.82 10.01 36.64
C GLU A 656 -13.00 8.48 36.48
N GLY A 657 -12.12 7.84 35.70
CA GLY A 657 -12.22 6.40 35.40
C GLY A 657 -13.46 6.00 34.58
N LYS A 658 -14.13 6.95 33.94
CA LYS A 658 -15.35 6.73 33.14
C LYS A 658 -15.17 7.17 31.70
N CYS A 659 -15.81 6.47 30.78
CA CYS A 659 -15.79 6.78 29.37
C CYS A 659 -16.61 8.06 29.09
N PRO A 660 -16.07 9.07 28.39
CA PRO A 660 -16.80 10.30 28.11
C PRO A 660 -17.98 10.10 27.13
N SER A 661 -17.99 9.01 26.36
CA SER A 661 -19.10 8.69 25.44
C SER A 661 -20.29 8.01 26.11
N CYS A 662 -20.07 7.11 27.08
CA CYS A 662 -21.14 6.29 27.66
C CYS A 662 -21.16 6.23 29.19
N SER A 663 -20.25 6.93 29.86
CA SER A 663 -20.02 6.92 31.32
C SER A 663 -19.71 5.55 31.93
N GLY A 664 -19.50 4.51 31.11
CA GLY A 664 -19.08 3.18 31.54
C GLY A 664 -17.60 3.14 31.96
N PRO A 665 -17.16 2.09 32.67
CA PRO A 665 -15.78 2.00 33.15
C PRO A 665 -14.76 1.94 32.01
N ILE A 666 -13.54 2.41 32.30
CA ILE A 666 -12.37 2.28 31.42
C ILE A 666 -11.31 1.37 32.04
N SER A 667 -10.49 0.75 31.19
CA SER A 667 -9.34 -0.03 31.63
C SER A 667 -8.16 0.11 30.67
N GLN A 668 -6.94 -0.03 31.22
CA GLN A 668 -5.68 -0.12 30.49
C GLN A 668 -5.11 -1.52 30.72
N GLU A 669 -4.84 -2.27 29.66
CA GLU A 669 -4.32 -3.64 29.77
C GLU A 669 -2.79 -3.66 29.88
N SER A 670 -2.27 -4.70 30.55
CA SER A 670 -0.83 -4.95 30.58
C SER A 670 -0.29 -5.19 29.16
N GLY A 671 0.67 -4.38 28.73
CA GLY A 671 1.25 -4.41 27.38
C GLY A 671 0.61 -3.46 26.35
N PHE A 672 -0.45 -2.73 26.71
CA PHE A 672 -1.06 -1.71 25.87
C PHE A 672 -0.98 -0.33 26.54
N VAL A 673 -0.65 0.70 25.75
CA VAL A 673 -0.40 2.06 26.24
C VAL A 673 -1.68 2.91 26.37
N ALA A 674 -2.79 2.48 25.77
CA ALA A 674 -4.01 3.27 25.67
C ALA A 674 -5.12 2.82 26.64
N TRP A 675 -5.80 3.80 27.25
CA TRP A 675 -7.04 3.57 28.01
C TRP A 675 -8.18 3.21 27.07
N ARG A 676 -9.05 2.29 27.47
CA ARG A 676 -10.18 1.83 26.64
C ARG A 676 -11.48 1.72 27.42
N CYS A 677 -12.59 2.06 26.79
CA CYS A 677 -13.94 1.83 27.29
C CYS A 677 -14.32 0.35 27.19
N THR A 678 -14.80 -0.23 28.29
CA THR A 678 -15.21 -1.65 28.35
C THR A 678 -16.72 -1.87 28.20
N ASN A 679 -17.49 -0.80 28.00
CA ASN A 679 -18.95 -0.89 27.90
C ASN A 679 -19.38 -1.35 26.51
N PHE A 680 -20.04 -2.52 26.44
CA PHE A 680 -20.58 -3.08 25.20
C PHE A 680 -21.66 -2.21 24.54
N ALA A 681 -22.40 -1.44 25.35
CA ALA A 681 -23.42 -0.51 24.87
C ALA A 681 -22.86 0.91 24.61
N CYS A 682 -21.53 1.06 24.49
CA CYS A 682 -20.93 2.36 24.23
C CYS A 682 -21.34 2.85 22.83
N PRO A 683 -21.97 4.04 22.70
CA PRO A 683 -22.37 4.57 21.40
C PRO A 683 -21.18 4.73 20.44
N ALA A 684 -20.02 5.13 20.96
CA ALA A 684 -18.80 5.24 20.16
C ALA A 684 -18.32 3.90 19.55
N GLN A 685 -18.74 2.76 20.12
CA GLN A 685 -18.39 1.42 19.64
C GLN A 685 -19.52 0.73 18.88
N ALA A 686 -20.69 1.37 18.74
CA ALA A 686 -21.90 0.74 18.26
C ALA A 686 -21.74 0.11 16.86
N VAL A 687 -21.08 0.80 15.93
CA VAL A 687 -20.83 0.30 14.56
C VAL A 687 -20.00 -1.00 14.58
N THR A 688 -18.90 -1.00 15.33
CA THR A 688 -18.01 -2.17 15.49
C THR A 688 -18.74 -3.32 16.14
N SER A 689 -19.45 -3.06 17.25
CA SER A 689 -20.20 -4.07 17.99
C SER A 689 -21.32 -4.69 17.13
N ILE A 690 -22.08 -3.87 16.40
CA ILE A 690 -23.15 -4.33 15.50
C ILE A 690 -22.57 -5.20 14.38
N SER A 691 -21.48 -4.77 13.77
CA SER A 691 -20.82 -5.51 12.68
C SER A 691 -20.25 -6.85 13.15
N HIS A 692 -19.60 -6.87 14.31
CA HIS A 692 -19.10 -8.12 14.93
C HIS A 692 -20.25 -9.08 15.26
N PHE A 693 -21.34 -8.56 15.84
CA PHE A 693 -22.53 -9.33 16.21
C PHE A 693 -23.20 -9.99 15.00
N ALA A 694 -23.23 -9.31 13.86
CA ALA A 694 -23.75 -9.82 12.60
C ALA A 694 -22.80 -10.77 11.86
N SER A 695 -21.52 -10.83 12.23
CA SER A 695 -20.50 -11.58 11.49
C SER A 695 -20.82 -13.07 11.35
N ARG A 696 -20.24 -13.70 10.31
CA ARG A 696 -20.43 -15.13 9.98
C ARG A 696 -20.04 -16.06 11.14
N LYS A 697 -19.14 -15.65 12.04
CA LYS A 697 -18.73 -16.45 13.21
C LYS A 697 -19.60 -16.19 14.45
N ALA A 698 -20.25 -15.02 14.51
CA ALA A 698 -21.22 -14.64 15.52
C ALA A 698 -22.63 -15.12 15.14
N LEU A 699 -23.62 -14.24 14.99
CA LEU A 699 -25.00 -14.66 14.71
C LEU A 699 -25.32 -14.85 13.23
N ASP A 700 -24.38 -14.54 12.33
CA ASP A 700 -24.49 -14.79 10.88
C ASP A 700 -25.70 -14.08 10.25
N ILE A 701 -25.82 -12.77 10.51
CA ILE A 701 -26.89 -11.94 9.98
C ILE A 701 -26.44 -11.39 8.62
N THR A 702 -26.87 -12.07 7.56
CA THR A 702 -26.49 -11.69 6.19
C THR A 702 -27.02 -10.30 5.80
N SER A 703 -26.30 -9.61 4.91
CA SER A 703 -26.65 -8.26 4.42
C SER A 703 -26.51 -7.13 5.45
N LEU A 704 -26.02 -7.41 6.66
CA LEU A 704 -25.66 -6.42 7.67
C LEU A 704 -24.12 -6.31 7.74
N GLY A 705 -23.56 -5.41 6.94
CA GLY A 705 -22.13 -5.06 6.95
C GLY A 705 -21.89 -3.69 7.61
N GLU A 706 -20.62 -3.26 7.64
CA GLU A 706 -20.19 -2.03 8.31
C GLU A 706 -20.96 -0.78 7.84
N SER A 707 -21.10 -0.59 6.52
CA SER A 707 -21.89 0.54 5.98
C SER A 707 -23.36 0.57 6.42
N VAL A 708 -23.97 -0.60 6.67
CA VAL A 708 -25.34 -0.68 7.17
C VAL A 708 -25.37 -0.38 8.67
N ALA A 709 -24.40 -0.88 9.43
CA ALA A 709 -24.25 -0.57 10.84
C ALA A 709 -24.02 0.95 11.07
N GLU A 710 -23.18 1.58 10.26
CA GLU A 710 -22.97 3.04 10.26
C GLU A 710 -24.28 3.79 10.01
N ALA A 711 -25.06 3.38 9.00
CA ALA A 711 -26.34 4.02 8.71
C ALA A 711 -27.35 3.85 9.85
N LEU A 712 -27.43 2.66 10.46
CA LEU A 712 -28.31 2.40 11.60
C LEU A 712 -27.97 3.28 12.81
N VAL A 713 -26.68 3.43 13.12
CA VAL A 713 -26.21 4.31 14.21
C VAL A 713 -26.44 5.77 13.86
N ARG A 714 -26.09 6.20 12.64
CA ARG A 714 -26.25 7.58 12.15
C ARG A 714 -27.71 8.05 12.20
N HIS A 715 -28.66 7.16 11.92
CA HIS A 715 -30.09 7.45 11.98
C HIS A 715 -30.72 7.17 13.36
N ASN A 716 -29.89 6.88 14.39
CA ASN A 716 -30.33 6.55 15.75
C ASN A 716 -31.34 5.38 15.81
N LEU A 717 -31.26 4.45 14.85
CA LEU A 717 -32.12 3.27 14.81
C LEU A 717 -31.58 2.14 15.69
N CYS A 718 -30.26 2.04 15.84
CA CYS A 718 -29.60 1.10 16.75
C CYS A 718 -28.40 1.76 17.42
N LEU A 719 -28.33 1.67 18.75
CA LEU A 719 -27.20 2.14 19.55
C LEU A 719 -26.47 0.96 20.23
N SER A 720 -27.11 -0.21 20.26
CA SER A 720 -26.52 -1.48 20.64
C SER A 720 -26.86 -2.57 19.63
N PRO A 721 -26.11 -3.68 19.58
CA PRO A 721 -26.46 -4.83 18.75
C PRO A 721 -27.80 -5.49 19.09
N LEU A 722 -28.29 -5.32 20.33
CA LEU A 722 -29.56 -5.90 20.75
C LEU A 722 -30.76 -5.11 20.23
N ASP A 723 -30.58 -3.83 19.91
CA ASP A 723 -31.64 -2.99 19.31
C ASP A 723 -32.06 -3.52 17.93
N LEU A 724 -31.19 -4.29 17.26
CA LEU A 724 -31.49 -4.94 15.98
C LEU A 724 -32.79 -5.78 16.05
N PHE A 725 -33.07 -6.42 17.18
CA PHE A 725 -34.27 -7.25 17.35
C PHE A 725 -35.57 -6.46 17.48
N SER A 726 -35.49 -5.12 17.54
CA SER A 726 -36.64 -4.21 17.53
C SER A 726 -36.92 -3.59 16.16
N LEU A 727 -36.04 -3.82 15.17
CA LEU A 727 -36.15 -3.20 13.85
C LEU A 727 -37.33 -3.76 13.05
N THR A 728 -37.96 -2.89 12.27
CA THR A 728 -39.06 -3.23 11.38
C THR A 728 -38.69 -3.03 9.91
N LEU A 729 -39.44 -3.67 9.01
CA LEU A 729 -39.24 -3.54 7.56
C LEU A 729 -39.37 -2.09 7.10
N ASP A 730 -40.30 -1.34 7.70
CA ASP A 730 -40.58 0.07 7.38
C ASP A 730 -39.44 1.01 7.80
N GLN A 731 -38.64 0.63 8.81
CA GLN A 731 -37.46 1.38 9.22
C GLN A 731 -36.22 1.04 8.38
N LEU A 732 -36.05 -0.24 8.01
CA LEU A 732 -34.88 -0.73 7.28
C LEU A 732 -34.94 -0.46 5.77
N SER A 733 -36.11 -0.60 5.15
CA SER A 733 -36.26 -0.45 3.69
C SER A 733 -35.87 0.95 3.16
N PRO A 734 -36.26 2.07 3.82
CA PRO A 734 -35.89 3.41 3.38
C PRO A 734 -34.51 3.85 3.88
N LEU A 735 -33.77 3.01 4.60
CA LEU A 735 -32.48 3.37 5.19
C LEU A 735 -31.52 3.90 4.12
N ASN A 736 -31.00 5.11 4.34
CA ASN A 736 -30.05 5.74 3.42
C ASN A 736 -28.62 5.32 3.78
N LEU A 737 -27.94 4.63 2.85
CA LEU A 737 -26.54 4.24 2.92
C LEU A 737 -25.58 5.22 2.22
N GLY A 738 -26.10 6.29 1.62
CA GLY A 738 -25.32 7.33 0.93
C GLY A 738 -25.17 8.60 1.79
N SER A 739 -24.73 9.68 1.16
CA SER A 739 -24.77 11.03 1.75
C SER A 739 -26.17 11.64 1.62
N GLU A 740 -26.40 12.82 2.19
CA GLU A 740 -27.64 13.57 1.93
C GLU A 740 -27.71 14.09 0.49
N SER A 741 -26.56 14.36 -0.12
CA SER A 741 -26.45 14.84 -1.51
C SER A 741 -26.59 13.73 -2.56
N ASP A 742 -26.26 12.48 -2.22
CA ASP A 742 -26.39 11.30 -3.09
C ASP A 742 -27.01 10.12 -2.31
N PRO A 743 -28.35 10.09 -2.16
CA PRO A 743 -29.03 9.11 -1.32
C PRO A 743 -29.09 7.73 -1.98
N ARG A 744 -28.62 6.71 -1.25
CA ARG A 744 -28.66 5.31 -1.68
C ARG A 744 -29.54 4.50 -0.74
N ARG A 745 -30.73 4.12 -1.21
CA ARG A 745 -31.69 3.33 -0.40
C ARG A 745 -31.23 1.87 -0.25
N PHE A 746 -31.42 1.32 0.94
CA PHE A 746 -31.04 -0.06 1.25
C PHE A 746 -31.91 -1.10 0.53
N GLY A 747 -33.23 -0.84 0.44
CA GLY A 747 -34.18 -1.63 -0.31
C GLY A 747 -34.80 -2.79 0.48
N GLU A 748 -36.07 -3.08 0.17
CA GLU A 748 -36.94 -4.01 0.90
C GLU A 748 -36.41 -5.45 0.93
N LYS A 749 -35.85 -5.95 -0.19
CA LYS A 749 -35.27 -7.31 -0.25
C LYS A 749 -34.12 -7.53 0.73
N ASN A 750 -33.24 -6.53 0.88
CA ASN A 750 -32.10 -6.65 1.80
C ASN A 750 -32.54 -6.43 3.25
N ALA A 751 -33.51 -5.53 3.48
CA ALA A 751 -34.15 -5.36 4.78
C ALA A 751 -34.79 -6.66 5.27
N GLN A 752 -35.54 -7.36 4.41
CA GLN A 752 -36.16 -8.64 4.75
C GLN A 752 -35.12 -9.72 5.11
N LYS A 753 -33.99 -9.79 4.38
CA LYS A 753 -32.90 -10.72 4.72
C LYS A 753 -32.32 -10.49 6.11
N ILE A 754 -32.21 -9.23 6.54
CA ILE A 754 -31.76 -8.91 7.91
C ILE A 754 -32.78 -9.41 8.92
N LEU A 755 -34.08 -9.15 8.71
CA LEU A 755 -35.14 -9.58 9.62
C LEU A 755 -35.21 -11.12 9.71
N ASP A 756 -35.11 -11.83 8.58
CA ASP A 756 -35.06 -13.29 8.55
C ASP A 756 -33.82 -13.85 9.26
N GLY A 757 -32.67 -13.17 9.07
CA GLY A 757 -31.42 -13.47 9.76
C GLY A 757 -31.54 -13.30 11.27
N LEU A 758 -32.15 -12.21 11.73
CA LEU A 758 -32.42 -11.95 13.15
C LEU A 758 -33.38 -12.99 13.74
N GLN A 759 -34.40 -13.40 12.99
CA GLN A 759 -35.31 -14.45 13.44
C GLN A 759 -34.58 -15.79 13.61
N THR A 760 -33.69 -16.12 12.67
CA THR A 760 -32.82 -17.32 12.74
C THR A 760 -31.77 -17.21 13.86
N ALA A 761 -31.31 -15.99 14.16
CA ALA A 761 -30.31 -15.74 15.21
C ALA A 761 -30.83 -16.12 16.61
N ARG A 762 -32.14 -15.99 16.86
CA ARG A 762 -32.79 -16.36 18.13
C ARG A 762 -32.55 -17.81 18.54
N SER A 763 -32.42 -18.72 17.57
CA SER A 763 -32.20 -20.15 17.81
C SER A 763 -30.72 -20.57 17.71
N LYS A 764 -29.79 -19.63 17.60
CA LYS A 764 -28.34 -19.96 17.54
C LYS A 764 -27.85 -20.43 18.92
N PRO A 765 -26.87 -21.35 18.93
CA PRO A 765 -26.35 -21.92 20.18
C PRO A 765 -25.59 -20.89 21.05
N LEU A 766 -25.51 -21.18 22.35
CA LEU A 766 -24.93 -20.30 23.38
C LEU A 766 -23.50 -19.85 23.06
N ASN A 767 -22.63 -20.73 22.55
CA ASN A 767 -21.28 -20.38 22.12
C ASN A 767 -21.24 -19.22 21.12
N ARG A 768 -22.19 -19.14 20.18
CA ARG A 768 -22.25 -18.06 19.18
C ARG A 768 -22.71 -16.75 19.80
N TRP A 769 -23.64 -16.81 20.75
CA TRP A 769 -24.07 -15.64 21.52
C TRP A 769 -22.95 -15.11 22.42
N ILE A 770 -22.20 -15.99 23.09
CA ILE A 770 -21.03 -15.60 23.89
C ILE A 770 -20.00 -14.88 23.03
N TYR A 771 -19.70 -15.42 21.84
CA TYR A 771 -18.78 -14.79 20.91
C TYR A 771 -19.34 -13.47 20.34
N ALA A 772 -20.63 -13.41 20.00
CA ALA A 772 -21.29 -12.23 19.45
C ALA A 772 -21.30 -11.04 20.41
N MET A 773 -21.37 -11.28 21.72
CA MET A 773 -21.29 -10.22 22.73
C MET A 773 -19.92 -9.51 22.77
N GLY A 774 -18.90 -10.00 22.05
CA GLY A 774 -17.61 -9.31 21.95
C GLY A 774 -16.90 -9.13 23.30
N ILE A 775 -17.12 -10.06 24.25
CA ILE A 775 -16.51 -9.98 25.58
C ILE A 775 -15.00 -10.13 25.44
N ARG A 776 -14.24 -9.23 26.08
CA ARG A 776 -12.79 -9.17 25.98
C ARG A 776 -12.15 -10.50 26.40
N ASN A 777 -11.08 -10.90 25.71
CA ASN A 777 -10.37 -12.18 25.91
C ASN A 777 -11.20 -13.45 25.60
N ILE A 778 -12.43 -13.31 25.06
CA ILE A 778 -13.30 -14.43 24.73
C ILE A 778 -13.41 -14.59 23.21
N GLY A 779 -12.50 -15.39 22.65
CA GLY A 779 -12.56 -15.83 21.26
C GLY A 779 -13.58 -16.94 21.03
N GLU A 780 -13.73 -17.35 19.76
CA GLU A 780 -14.63 -18.42 19.33
C GLU A 780 -14.40 -19.75 20.11
N SER A 781 -13.13 -20.12 20.31
CA SER A 781 -12.76 -21.33 21.02
C SER A 781 -13.13 -21.27 22.51
N ALA A 782 -12.81 -20.15 23.17
CA ALA A 782 -13.18 -19.91 24.57
C ALA A 782 -14.71 -19.91 24.75
N ALA A 783 -15.46 -19.30 23.84
CA ALA A 783 -16.92 -19.32 23.85
C ALA A 783 -17.50 -20.74 23.72
N ARG A 784 -16.88 -21.59 22.87
CA ARG A 784 -17.27 -22.99 22.73
C ARG A 784 -16.95 -23.82 23.98
N GLU A 785 -15.84 -23.56 24.65
CA GLU A 785 -15.50 -24.19 25.94
C GLU A 785 -16.43 -23.72 27.07
N LEU A 786 -16.76 -22.42 27.15
CA LEU A 786 -17.72 -21.89 28.12
C LEU A 786 -19.12 -22.49 27.96
N SER A 787 -19.55 -22.72 26.71
CA SER A 787 -20.80 -23.41 26.39
C SER A 787 -20.80 -24.89 26.82
N ARG A 788 -19.63 -25.53 26.99
CA ARG A 788 -19.58 -26.88 27.58
C ARG A 788 -19.89 -26.87 29.07
N LEU A 789 -19.48 -25.80 29.75
CA LEU A 789 -19.60 -25.65 31.20
C LEU A 789 -20.99 -25.19 31.66
N HIS A 790 -21.76 -24.53 30.79
CA HIS A 790 -23.01 -23.88 31.16
C HIS A 790 -24.09 -24.20 30.13
N GLN A 791 -25.30 -24.49 30.59
CA GLN A 791 -26.43 -24.82 29.74
C GLN A 791 -27.04 -23.57 29.10
N SER A 792 -27.10 -22.45 29.85
CA SER A 792 -27.70 -21.19 29.41
C SER A 792 -26.83 -19.99 29.73
N LEU A 793 -27.18 -18.84 29.12
CA LEU A 793 -26.51 -17.57 29.39
C LEU A 793 -26.72 -17.10 30.84
N GLY A 794 -27.89 -17.38 31.42
CA GLY A 794 -28.20 -17.05 32.81
C GLY A 794 -27.26 -17.77 33.79
N GLU A 795 -27.01 -19.07 33.56
CA GLU A 795 -26.08 -19.86 34.37
C GLU A 795 -24.64 -19.35 34.27
N LEU A 796 -24.20 -18.98 33.06
CA LEU A 796 -22.88 -18.39 32.82
C LEU A 796 -22.65 -17.13 33.67
N SER A 797 -23.65 -16.24 33.73
CA SER A 797 -23.56 -14.98 34.48
C SER A 797 -23.38 -15.16 35.98
N GLN A 798 -23.80 -16.30 36.52
CA GLN A 798 -23.73 -16.62 37.95
C GLN A 798 -22.81 -17.82 38.25
N SER A 799 -21.92 -18.16 37.33
CA SER A 799 -21.12 -19.38 37.40
C SER A 799 -20.21 -19.45 38.63
N GLU A 800 -20.40 -20.49 39.44
CA GLU A 800 -19.48 -20.83 40.54
C GLU A 800 -18.12 -21.31 40.02
N ILE A 801 -18.12 -22.05 38.90
CA ILE A 801 -16.91 -22.56 38.25
C ILE A 801 -16.01 -21.39 37.83
N LEU A 802 -16.58 -20.34 37.24
CA LEU A 802 -15.80 -19.16 36.86
C LEU A 802 -15.29 -18.39 38.08
N ARG A 803 -16.05 -18.32 39.19
CA ARG A 803 -15.57 -17.66 40.41
C ARG A 803 -14.38 -18.39 41.02
N GLU A 804 -14.39 -19.72 41.00
CA GLU A 804 -13.25 -20.53 41.43
C GLU A 804 -12.04 -20.34 40.52
N LEU A 805 -12.25 -20.32 39.20
CA LEU A 805 -11.17 -20.07 38.22
C LEU A 805 -10.57 -18.66 38.34
N ARG A 806 -11.39 -17.65 38.66
CA ARG A 806 -10.94 -16.28 38.95
C ARG A 806 -10.00 -16.24 40.17
N ALA A 807 -10.26 -17.08 41.17
CA ALA A 807 -9.45 -17.16 42.39
C ALA A 807 -8.16 -17.98 42.22
N ASP A 808 -8.06 -18.81 41.17
CA ASP A 808 -6.90 -19.69 40.92
C ASP A 808 -5.77 -18.97 40.17
N THR A 809 -4.84 -18.37 40.93
CA THR A 809 -3.73 -17.57 40.41
C THR A 809 -2.50 -18.38 39.95
N ARG A 810 -2.57 -19.71 39.95
CA ARG A 810 -1.44 -20.57 39.54
C ARG A 810 -1.21 -20.51 38.03
N ALA A 811 0.05 -20.42 37.59
CA ALA A 811 0.41 -20.34 36.18
C ALA A 811 -0.01 -21.57 35.34
N ASP A 812 -0.15 -22.75 35.96
CA ASP A 812 -0.60 -23.98 35.32
C ASP A 812 -2.07 -24.34 35.61
N ALA A 813 -2.82 -23.47 36.28
CA ALA A 813 -4.24 -23.66 36.63
C ALA A 813 -5.06 -24.10 35.41
N LYS A 814 -4.88 -23.43 34.28
CA LYS A 814 -5.59 -23.73 33.03
C LYS A 814 -5.46 -25.19 32.57
N LYS A 815 -4.32 -25.84 32.84
CA LYS A 815 -4.01 -27.21 32.40
C LYS A 815 -4.24 -28.26 33.49
N LYS A 816 -4.17 -27.87 34.77
CA LYS A 816 -4.24 -28.77 35.93
C LYS A 816 -5.45 -28.56 36.82
N ASN A 817 -6.38 -27.67 36.47
CA ASN A 817 -7.60 -27.48 37.22
C ASN A 817 -8.47 -28.77 37.11
N PRO A 818 -8.80 -29.45 38.23
CA PRO A 818 -9.54 -30.71 38.22
C PRO A 818 -10.93 -30.58 37.59
N ILE A 819 -11.58 -29.43 37.77
CA ILE A 819 -12.91 -29.13 37.24
C ILE A 819 -12.81 -29.04 35.71
N LEU A 820 -11.92 -28.21 35.16
CA LEU A 820 -11.76 -28.07 33.70
C LEU A 820 -11.39 -29.40 33.01
N GLN A 821 -10.54 -30.21 33.63
CA GLN A 821 -10.19 -31.54 33.11
C GLN A 821 -11.40 -32.48 33.03
N SER A 822 -12.32 -32.40 34.00
CA SER A 822 -13.54 -33.23 34.00
C SER A 822 -14.47 -32.93 32.82
N TYR A 823 -14.46 -31.69 32.31
CA TYR A 823 -15.22 -31.27 31.11
C TYR A 823 -14.41 -31.35 29.80
N GLY A 824 -13.20 -31.93 29.84
CA GLY A 824 -12.32 -32.02 28.66
C GLY A 824 -11.86 -30.66 28.12
N ILE A 825 -11.76 -29.66 29.00
CA ILE A 825 -11.26 -28.32 28.69
C ILE A 825 -9.78 -28.28 29.05
N THR A 826 -8.93 -27.90 28.08
CA THR A 826 -7.47 -27.91 28.25
C THR A 826 -6.79 -26.63 27.76
N GLY A 827 -7.56 -25.73 27.14
CA GLY A 827 -7.00 -24.77 26.18
C GLY A 827 -7.23 -23.32 26.54
N ASP A 828 -8.48 -22.84 26.55
CA ASP A 828 -8.79 -21.42 26.32
C ASP A 828 -9.46 -20.72 27.51
N VAL A 829 -10.24 -21.42 28.32
CA VAL A 829 -10.85 -20.89 29.55
C VAL A 829 -9.90 -21.02 30.75
N GLY A 830 -9.53 -19.89 31.36
CA GLY A 830 -8.71 -19.80 32.57
C GLY A 830 -9.03 -18.53 33.37
N ALA A 831 -8.19 -18.16 34.35
CA ALA A 831 -8.44 -17.03 35.25
C ALA A 831 -8.78 -15.71 34.55
N VAL A 832 -8.04 -15.35 33.48
CA VAL A 832 -8.28 -14.11 32.71
C VAL A 832 -9.62 -14.13 31.98
N ALA A 833 -10.00 -15.27 31.40
CA ALA A 833 -11.29 -15.42 30.72
C ALA A 833 -12.45 -15.39 31.73
N ALA A 834 -12.27 -16.05 32.88
CA ALA A 834 -13.24 -16.05 33.97
C ALA A 834 -13.47 -14.64 34.54
N GLU A 835 -12.39 -13.89 34.78
CA GLU A 835 -12.43 -12.50 35.19
C GLU A 835 -13.19 -11.64 34.16
N SER A 836 -12.86 -11.78 32.87
CA SER A 836 -13.48 -10.98 31.81
C SER A 836 -14.99 -11.22 31.70
N ILE A 837 -15.44 -12.48 31.84
CA ILE A 837 -16.87 -12.83 31.82
C ILE A 837 -17.59 -12.32 33.07
N LEU A 838 -17.05 -12.59 34.26
CA LEU A 838 -17.70 -12.19 35.51
C LEU A 838 -17.80 -10.67 35.62
N SER A 839 -16.71 -9.96 35.34
CA SER A 839 -16.69 -8.50 35.36
C SER A 839 -17.65 -7.91 34.33
N PHE A 840 -17.84 -8.52 33.17
CA PHE A 840 -18.86 -8.10 32.20
C PHE A 840 -20.29 -8.16 32.77
N PHE A 841 -20.66 -9.24 33.48
CA PHE A 841 -21.99 -9.43 34.07
C PHE A 841 -22.20 -8.72 35.41
N GLU A 842 -21.15 -8.48 36.18
CA GLU A 842 -21.18 -7.67 37.41
C GLU A 842 -21.39 -6.18 37.11
N LEU A 843 -20.94 -5.71 35.93
CA LEU A 843 -21.14 -4.34 35.46
C LEU A 843 -22.53 -4.11 34.84
N GLY A 844 -22.93 -2.85 34.72
CA GLY A 844 -24.22 -2.45 34.13
C GLY A 844 -24.44 -2.94 32.69
N ALA A 845 -23.37 -3.19 31.94
CA ALA A 845 -23.42 -3.67 30.56
C ALA A 845 -24.01 -5.10 30.45
N GLY A 846 -23.52 -6.06 31.24
CA GLY A 846 -24.05 -7.43 31.19
C GLY A 846 -25.48 -7.53 31.73
N ARG A 847 -25.84 -6.70 32.72
CA ARG A 847 -27.24 -6.59 33.17
C ARG A 847 -28.16 -6.07 32.09
N TYR A 848 -27.75 -5.03 31.36
CA TYR A 848 -28.47 -4.53 30.19
C TYR A 848 -28.70 -5.63 29.14
N VAL A 849 -27.67 -6.44 28.86
CA VAL A 849 -27.79 -7.57 27.92
C VAL A 849 -28.83 -8.59 28.38
N LEU A 850 -28.77 -9.02 29.65
CA LEU A 850 -29.73 -9.98 30.19
C LEU A 850 -31.17 -9.45 30.16
N ASP A 851 -31.38 -8.18 30.51
CA ASP A 851 -32.69 -7.54 30.50
C ASP A 851 -33.24 -7.43 29.07
N LYS A 852 -32.42 -7.01 28.10
CA LYS A 852 -32.82 -6.89 26.69
C LYS A 852 -33.11 -8.23 26.03
N LEU A 853 -32.29 -9.25 26.28
CA LEU A 853 -32.57 -10.60 25.79
C LEU A 853 -33.89 -11.14 26.33
N LYS A 854 -34.18 -10.87 27.61
CA LYS A 854 -35.45 -11.22 28.23
C LYS A 854 -36.64 -10.47 27.62
N GLU A 855 -36.52 -9.15 27.38
CA GLU A 855 -37.53 -8.35 26.66
C GLU A 855 -37.83 -8.93 25.27
N HIS A 856 -36.80 -9.40 24.56
CA HIS A 856 -36.93 -10.02 23.25
C HIS A 856 -37.35 -11.50 23.30
N GLY A 857 -37.44 -12.13 24.48
CA GLY A 857 -37.77 -13.55 24.62
C GLY A 857 -36.69 -14.47 24.06
N ILE A 858 -35.42 -14.10 24.19
CA ILE A 858 -34.27 -14.87 23.69
C ILE A 858 -33.53 -15.48 24.88
N ASP A 859 -33.39 -16.81 24.90
CA ASP A 859 -32.62 -17.54 25.92
C ASP A 859 -31.68 -18.56 25.25
N PRO A 860 -30.44 -18.17 24.91
CA PRO A 860 -29.51 -19.02 24.18
C PRO A 860 -29.13 -20.28 24.97
N GLN A 861 -29.34 -21.45 24.34
CA GLN A 861 -29.01 -22.75 24.93
C GLN A 861 -27.72 -23.33 24.34
N SER A 862 -26.97 -24.06 25.15
CA SER A 862 -25.77 -24.75 24.72
C SER A 862 -26.10 -25.98 23.85
N GLU A 863 -25.36 -26.14 22.75
CA GLU A 863 -25.41 -27.33 21.88
C GLU A 863 -24.41 -28.43 22.29
N ASN A 864 -23.52 -28.12 23.23
CA ASN A 864 -22.38 -28.96 23.61
C ASN A 864 -22.18 -29.04 25.14
N TYR A 865 -23.25 -28.80 25.90
CA TYR A 865 -23.25 -28.88 27.35
C TYR A 865 -22.84 -30.28 27.82
N LEU A 866 -21.89 -30.33 28.76
CA LEU A 866 -21.46 -31.55 29.43
C LEU A 866 -21.95 -31.46 30.89
N PRO A 867 -22.94 -32.26 31.31
CA PRO A 867 -23.39 -32.25 32.71
C PRO A 867 -22.26 -32.77 33.62
N ARG A 868 -22.27 -32.33 34.89
CA ARG A 868 -21.36 -32.86 35.92
C ARG A 868 -21.52 -34.38 35.98
N LEU A 869 -20.40 -35.10 35.92
CA LEU A 869 -20.34 -36.57 36.04
C LEU A 869 -20.98 -37.09 37.34
N GLU A 870 -21.10 -36.23 38.36
CA GLU A 870 -21.69 -36.55 39.66
C GLU A 870 -23.23 -36.60 39.64
N ASP A 871 -23.89 -36.04 38.62
CA ASP A 871 -25.36 -36.00 38.48
C ASP A 871 -25.93 -37.05 37.51
N VAL A 872 -25.08 -37.87 36.88
CA VAL A 872 -25.51 -38.96 36.00
C VAL A 872 -25.27 -40.28 36.72
N ASP A 873 -26.34 -41.01 37.04
CA ASP A 873 -26.25 -42.40 37.50
C ASP A 873 -25.79 -43.31 36.35
N LEU A 874 -24.48 -43.23 36.06
CA LEU A 874 -23.79 -43.99 35.03
C LEU A 874 -23.85 -45.49 35.27
N SER A 875 -24.24 -45.97 36.46
CA SER A 875 -24.31 -47.40 36.75
C SER A 875 -25.45 -48.12 36.01
N SER A 876 -26.38 -47.37 35.43
CA SER A 876 -27.57 -47.90 34.73
C SER A 876 -27.50 -47.86 33.19
N LEU A 877 -26.45 -47.25 32.62
CA LEU A 877 -26.34 -47.02 31.17
C LEU A 877 -25.53 -48.13 30.45
N PRO A 878 -25.92 -48.52 29.22
CA PRO A 878 -25.41 -49.74 28.57
C PRO A 878 -23.91 -49.71 28.24
N LEU A 879 -23.29 -48.53 28.11
CA LEU A 879 -21.85 -48.40 27.80
C LEU A 879 -21.01 -47.90 28.99
N ALA A 880 -21.56 -47.94 30.21
CA ALA A 880 -20.87 -47.48 31.41
C ALA A 880 -19.47 -48.11 31.58
N GLY A 881 -18.47 -47.25 31.79
CA GLY A 881 -17.07 -47.67 31.99
C GLY A 881 -16.36 -48.22 30.74
N LYS A 882 -17.00 -48.18 29.56
CA LYS A 882 -16.39 -48.62 28.30
C LYS A 882 -15.70 -47.47 27.59
N THR A 883 -14.55 -47.74 26.99
CA THR A 883 -13.74 -46.76 26.25
C THR A 883 -13.68 -47.11 24.77
N PHE A 884 -14.00 -46.15 23.91
CA PHE A 884 -14.08 -46.29 22.46
C PHE A 884 -13.00 -45.46 21.77
N VAL A 885 -12.50 -45.94 20.64
CA VAL A 885 -11.77 -45.14 19.65
C VAL A 885 -12.54 -45.21 18.34
N ILE A 886 -12.64 -44.09 17.61
CA ILE A 886 -13.34 -44.03 16.33
C ILE A 886 -12.32 -43.87 15.19
N THR A 887 -12.42 -44.69 14.14
CA THR A 887 -11.55 -44.64 12.97
C THR A 887 -12.29 -45.00 11.69
N GLY A 888 -11.75 -44.61 10.53
CA GLY A 888 -12.37 -44.85 9.21
C GLY A 888 -13.48 -43.86 8.84
N THR A 889 -14.06 -44.06 7.67
CA THR A 889 -15.23 -43.34 7.14
C THR A 889 -16.50 -44.08 7.57
N LEU A 890 -17.41 -43.36 8.26
CA LEU A 890 -18.67 -43.88 8.80
C LEU A 890 -19.87 -43.27 8.06
N SER A 891 -21.07 -43.83 8.24
CA SER A 891 -22.30 -43.33 7.60
C SER A 891 -22.78 -41.95 8.08
N ALA A 892 -22.28 -41.49 9.23
CA ALA A 892 -22.46 -40.13 9.75
C ALA A 892 -21.12 -39.53 10.25
N PRO A 893 -21.04 -38.20 10.46
CA PRO A 893 -19.86 -37.57 11.05
C PRO A 893 -19.42 -38.24 12.35
N ARG A 894 -18.10 -38.38 12.55
CA ARG A 894 -17.52 -39.04 13.75
C ARG A 894 -17.98 -38.42 15.07
N ASP A 895 -18.25 -37.11 15.07
CA ASP A 895 -18.76 -36.39 16.23
C ASP A 895 -20.17 -36.84 16.63
N ASP A 896 -21.00 -37.32 15.71
CA ASP A 896 -22.33 -37.81 16.02
C ASP A 896 -22.26 -39.17 16.72
N TYR A 897 -21.41 -40.08 16.25
CA TYR A 897 -21.14 -41.34 16.95
C TYR A 897 -20.50 -41.10 18.32
N LYS A 898 -19.65 -40.08 18.43
CA LYS A 898 -19.07 -39.67 19.72
C LYS A 898 -20.18 -39.26 20.70
N LYS A 899 -21.10 -38.40 20.28
CA LYS A 899 -22.27 -38.00 21.10
C LYS A 899 -23.12 -39.19 21.49
N ILE A 900 -23.39 -40.12 20.57
CA ILE A 900 -24.18 -41.33 20.85
C ILE A 900 -23.49 -42.19 21.93
N ILE A 901 -22.20 -42.47 21.77
CA ILE A 901 -21.42 -43.27 22.72
C ILE A 901 -21.39 -42.60 24.11
N GLU A 902 -21.14 -41.29 24.14
CA GLU A 902 -21.09 -40.51 25.38
C GLU A 902 -22.46 -40.43 26.06
N SER A 903 -23.55 -40.26 25.31
CA SER A 903 -24.93 -40.26 25.84
C SER A 903 -25.36 -41.59 26.47
N LYS A 904 -24.68 -42.69 26.13
CA LYS A 904 -24.94 -44.05 26.63
C LYS A 904 -23.93 -44.49 27.71
N GLY A 905 -23.13 -43.56 28.22
CA GLY A 905 -22.19 -43.78 29.34
C GLY A 905 -20.77 -44.21 28.93
N GLY A 906 -20.46 -44.25 27.64
CA GLY A 906 -19.14 -44.62 27.11
C GLY A 906 -18.20 -43.42 26.96
N LYS A 907 -16.89 -43.65 26.99
CA LYS A 907 -15.85 -42.62 26.83
C LYS A 907 -15.18 -42.74 25.47
N VAL A 908 -15.06 -41.67 24.68
CA VAL A 908 -14.34 -41.68 23.40
C VAL A 908 -12.94 -41.08 23.53
N SER A 909 -11.92 -41.80 23.03
CA SER A 909 -10.51 -41.43 23.02
C SER A 909 -9.98 -41.27 21.58
N GLY A 910 -8.98 -40.41 21.39
CA GLY A 910 -8.35 -40.18 20.08
C GLY A 910 -7.34 -41.25 19.65
N SER A 911 -6.86 -42.08 20.59
CA SER A 911 -5.77 -43.05 20.37
C SER A 911 -6.03 -44.37 21.08
N ILE A 912 -5.57 -45.47 20.47
CA ILE A 912 -5.70 -46.81 21.05
C ILE A 912 -4.62 -46.98 22.13
N SER A 913 -5.09 -47.31 23.33
CA SER A 913 -4.32 -47.62 24.54
C SER A 913 -4.73 -48.98 25.11
N ALA A 914 -3.99 -49.47 26.12
CA ALA A 914 -4.36 -50.66 26.88
C ALA A 914 -5.70 -50.52 27.65
N SER A 915 -6.19 -49.29 27.85
CA SER A 915 -7.48 -48.99 28.49
C SER A 915 -8.64 -48.82 27.49
N THR A 916 -8.39 -49.06 26.20
CA THR A 916 -9.42 -49.00 25.14
C THR A 916 -10.17 -50.33 25.09
N HIS A 917 -11.49 -50.29 25.15
CA HIS A 917 -12.34 -51.48 25.10
C HIS A 917 -12.77 -51.81 23.67
N TYR A 918 -13.18 -50.79 22.92
CA TYR A 918 -13.73 -50.93 21.58
C TYR A 918 -13.09 -49.98 20.57
N LEU A 919 -12.92 -50.43 19.34
CA LEU A 919 -12.60 -49.62 18.18
C LEU A 919 -13.79 -49.63 17.22
N LEU A 920 -14.51 -48.51 17.09
CA LEU A 920 -15.50 -48.33 16.03
C LEU A 920 -14.74 -48.03 14.72
N SER A 921 -14.83 -48.95 13.75
CA SER A 921 -14.01 -48.92 12.54
C SER A 921 -14.87 -48.93 11.28
N GLY A 922 -14.88 -47.82 10.54
CA GLY A 922 -15.44 -47.71 9.20
C GLY A 922 -14.44 -48.04 8.08
N GLU A 923 -14.79 -47.72 6.84
CA GLU A 923 -13.92 -47.95 5.67
C GLU A 923 -12.62 -47.12 5.76
N GLY A 924 -11.48 -47.67 5.34
CA GLY A 924 -10.19 -46.96 5.31
C GLY A 924 -9.44 -46.82 6.65
N GLY A 925 -9.88 -47.47 7.72
CA GLY A 925 -9.30 -47.37 9.08
C GLY A 925 -8.08 -48.25 9.42
N GLY A 926 -7.26 -48.64 8.43
CA GLY A 926 -6.27 -49.73 8.53
C GLY A 926 -5.29 -49.67 9.71
N SER A 927 -4.52 -48.59 9.87
CA SER A 927 -3.43 -48.53 10.86
C SER A 927 -3.89 -48.60 12.33
N LYS A 928 -5.07 -48.05 12.63
CA LYS A 928 -5.68 -48.17 13.97
C LYS A 928 -6.32 -49.54 14.18
N ARG A 929 -6.87 -50.15 13.14
CA ARG A 929 -7.40 -51.52 13.19
C ARG A 929 -6.30 -52.52 13.51
N ASP A 930 -5.15 -52.41 12.86
CA ASP A 930 -3.98 -53.26 13.12
C ASP A 930 -3.48 -53.11 14.55
N LYS A 931 -3.43 -51.87 15.06
CA LYS A 931 -3.05 -51.58 16.44
C LYS A 931 -4.07 -52.08 17.48
N ALA A 932 -5.36 -52.05 17.17
CA ALA A 932 -6.40 -52.63 18.02
C ALA A 932 -6.26 -54.16 18.10
N ILE A 933 -6.03 -54.81 16.96
CA ILE A 933 -5.81 -56.27 16.90
C ILE A 933 -4.57 -56.65 17.71
N ALA A 934 -3.47 -55.91 17.57
CA ALA A 934 -2.23 -56.17 18.33
C ALA A 934 -2.38 -56.02 19.85
N LEU A 935 -3.31 -55.17 20.31
CA LEU A 935 -3.58 -54.89 21.72
C LEU A 935 -4.80 -55.65 22.28
N GLY A 936 -5.43 -56.51 21.49
CA GLY A 936 -6.60 -57.29 21.91
C GLY A 936 -7.88 -56.45 22.08
N VAL A 937 -7.96 -55.26 21.47
CA VAL A 937 -9.11 -54.36 21.54
C VAL A 937 -10.18 -54.83 20.54
N THR A 938 -11.44 -54.89 20.97
CA THR A 938 -12.55 -55.40 20.14
C THR A 938 -12.91 -54.39 19.04
N VAL A 939 -12.91 -54.82 17.78
CA VAL A 939 -13.28 -53.96 16.63
C VAL A 939 -14.77 -54.11 16.34
N LEU A 940 -15.50 -53.00 16.33
CA LEU A 940 -16.93 -52.92 16.06
C LEU A 940 -17.20 -52.21 14.73
N ASP A 941 -18.21 -52.68 14.02
CA ASP A 941 -18.85 -51.92 12.95
C ASP A 941 -20.05 -51.11 13.50
N GLU A 942 -20.66 -50.29 12.64
CA GLU A 942 -21.78 -49.43 13.03
C GLU A 942 -23.01 -50.23 13.48
N ALA A 943 -23.28 -51.37 12.85
CA ALA A 943 -24.39 -52.25 13.20
C ALA A 943 -24.19 -52.88 14.59
N SER A 944 -22.97 -53.28 14.91
CA SER A 944 -22.60 -53.83 16.22
C SER A 944 -22.69 -52.78 17.33
N LEU A 945 -22.29 -51.54 17.04
CA LEU A 945 -22.49 -50.44 17.99
C LEU A 945 -23.98 -50.19 18.26
N GLN A 946 -24.82 -50.18 17.21
CA GLN A 946 -26.27 -50.04 17.35
C GLN A 946 -26.88 -51.17 18.18
N ALA A 947 -26.46 -52.41 17.96
CA ALA A 947 -26.92 -53.55 18.74
C ALA A 947 -26.49 -53.50 20.22
N MET A 948 -25.40 -52.79 20.55
CA MET A 948 -24.92 -52.60 21.92
C MET A 948 -25.65 -51.48 22.69
N ILE A 949 -26.29 -50.54 21.99
CA ILE A 949 -26.93 -49.35 22.59
C ILE A 949 -28.46 -49.34 22.49
N ALA A 950 -29.02 -50.30 21.75
CA ALA A 950 -30.43 -50.68 21.74
C ALA A 950 -30.77 -51.45 23.02
#